data_AF-A0A538AS33-F1
#
_entry.id   AF-A0A538AS33-F1
#
_cell.length_a   1.000
_cell.length_b   1.000
_cell.length_c   1.000
_cell.angle_alpha   90.00
_cell.angle_beta   90.00
_cell.angle_gamma   90.00
#
_symmetry.space_group_name_H-M   'P 1'
#
loop_
_entity.id
_entity.type
_entity.pdbx_description
1 polymer ?
#
loop_
_entity_poly.entity_id
_entity_poly.type
_entity_poly.pdbx_seq_one_letter_code
_entity_poly.pdbx_strand_id
1 'polypeptide(L)'
;MTDADEQRQQVAAELIRSARAALDEGGYARCLEILKQAAEIPPTAEAAREIDRLRQAAGEARLRERTRADEARDRAAQGQRSAAAADAERHAPALWNEASAKWAEARATLAREQYDKGAEMFDAATALYKQAESQAREVRRGRRERARAEEAGDRAAEGQRRAAAAEAERHAPALWNEASAKSAEAQAALAREQYAEGAETFDAATALYHQAESQAGETVGHQRDQVEQARLTLAERRRSALAADAASHAPSDWKDAEASAASGEAAFARETYTDAGPAFAQAVALYSRAEERAREVIRTLDIARAEAEKGRQAAALAWRAATQAHASKYAAESLRAAENTEAQATAAFNRREYALASSTFAEARRQFTAAAQMASVAADAEARRVEAMMSDARRSLESGDVAACLRQLAVVVALRPGHPAAEELREQAEKRLRQVEAAAAGAEPADHEVAGDGQGNTTAPAPAAPTTVAEPQARDRAVSSVEPAQKIPDATGRGPAIPREAPAVTGSAAATQPFAATSGAGDIGSRRDRTRAHDLPTASGRRPRPFGTKAAAIVLGGVAAIVIVASVLVIFFRPSGGPPLVSPPEPQAGVARPVTRPAEPAAPQAPVAPTSPPRPIAQSPEPPAARTAVDGLRKQVLAARDEAARADTDRLAPSEFAAAAQKMREGDAALDQQDMAKAQQRYREALEGYGLARAEASRTAALTKTLIETRVVASQAADARRAAELVDAPRRAPALWAKASSAQGKAEDALKQGEFGQAQILFVEAEKAYRAAKTAAEGEDRRR
;
A
#
# COMPACT_ATOMS: atom_id res chain seq x y z
N MET A 1 30.88 126.65 37.07
CA MET A 1 29.73 125.78 36.76
C MET A 1 28.48 126.60 36.94
N THR A 2 27.62 126.62 35.94
CA THR A 2 26.30 127.26 36.07
C THR A 2 25.34 126.28 36.75
N ASP A 3 24.32 126.76 37.48
CA ASP A 3 23.26 125.92 38.07
C ASP A 3 22.66 124.94 37.04
N ALA A 4 22.62 125.35 35.77
CA ALA A 4 22.19 124.54 34.63
C ALA A 4 23.16 123.38 34.27
N ASP A 5 24.45 123.49 34.56
CA ASP A 5 25.42 122.40 34.38
C ASP A 5 25.29 121.35 35.48
N GLU A 6 25.02 121.76 36.72
CA GLU A 6 24.80 120.86 37.85
C GLU A 6 23.49 120.07 37.71
N GLN A 7 22.40 120.73 37.30
CA GLN A 7 21.14 120.05 37.00
C GLN A 7 21.29 119.03 35.85
N ARG A 8 22.02 119.36 34.79
CA ARG A 8 22.30 118.42 33.68
C ARG A 8 23.09 117.20 34.14
N GLN A 9 24.06 117.38 35.04
CA GLN A 9 24.82 116.26 35.61
C GLN A 9 23.99 115.38 36.55
N GLN A 10 23.09 115.97 37.34
CA GLN A 10 22.17 115.20 38.19
C GLN A 10 21.22 114.33 37.36
N VAL A 11 20.63 114.88 36.30
CA VAL A 11 19.74 114.14 35.38
C VAL A 11 20.52 113.01 34.68
N ALA A 12 21.74 113.27 34.20
CA ALA A 12 22.57 112.23 33.59
C ALA A 12 22.94 111.11 34.57
N ALA A 13 23.26 111.45 35.84
CA ALA A 13 23.56 110.46 36.87
C ALA A 13 22.33 109.62 37.25
N GLU A 14 21.14 110.20 37.25
CA GLU A 14 19.88 109.50 37.49
C GLU A 14 19.51 108.55 36.33
N LEU A 15 19.72 108.98 35.08
CA LEU A 15 19.53 108.12 33.91
C LEU A 15 20.53 106.96 33.90
N ILE A 16 21.81 107.18 34.24
CA ILE A 16 22.80 106.09 34.37
C ILE A 16 22.40 105.11 35.49
N ARG A 17 21.89 105.61 36.61
CA ARG A 17 21.40 104.76 37.71
C ARG A 17 20.17 103.95 37.30
N SER A 18 19.24 104.57 36.59
CA SER A 18 18.04 103.91 36.06
C SER A 18 18.38 102.88 34.99
N ALA A 19 19.40 103.15 34.17
CA ALA A 19 19.94 102.19 33.20
C ALA A 19 20.59 100.99 33.88
N ARG A 20 21.36 101.19 34.96
CA ARG A 20 21.91 100.08 35.77
C ARG A 20 20.81 99.24 36.39
N ALA A 21 19.80 99.87 37.00
CA ALA A 21 18.65 99.14 37.54
C ALA A 21 17.92 98.34 36.44
N ALA A 22 17.71 98.94 35.26
CA ALA A 22 17.13 98.23 34.12
C ALA A 22 18.02 97.10 33.59
N LEU A 23 19.35 97.19 33.70
CA LEU A 23 20.28 96.12 33.35
C LEU A 23 20.19 94.96 34.36
N ASP A 24 20.16 95.27 35.66
CA ASP A 24 20.07 94.30 36.76
C ASP A 24 18.71 93.57 36.77
N GLU A 25 17.65 94.24 36.34
CA GLU A 25 16.30 93.67 36.17
C GLU A 25 16.12 92.86 34.87
N GLY A 26 17.14 92.77 34.01
CA GLY A 26 17.06 92.09 32.71
C GLY A 26 16.27 92.85 31.65
N GLY A 27 16.00 94.14 31.87
CA GLY A 27 15.32 95.04 30.94
C GLY A 27 16.28 95.65 29.91
N TYR A 28 17.05 94.84 29.17
CA TYR A 28 18.14 95.36 28.31
C TYR A 28 17.69 96.33 27.22
N ALA A 29 16.50 96.14 26.63
CA ALA A 29 15.95 97.10 25.67
C ALA A 29 15.69 98.46 26.32
N ARG A 30 15.12 98.46 27.53
CA ARG A 30 14.87 99.65 28.35
C ARG A 30 16.19 100.27 28.84
N CYS A 31 17.17 99.46 29.22
CA CYS A 31 18.53 99.91 29.57
C CYS A 31 19.18 100.66 28.40
N LEU A 32 19.18 100.06 27.20
CA LEU A 32 19.73 100.67 25.99
C LEU A 32 19.00 101.96 25.59
N GLU A 33 17.68 102.04 25.81
CA GLU A 33 16.88 103.23 25.55
C GLU A 33 17.16 104.36 26.57
N ILE A 34 17.27 104.04 27.86
CA ILE A 34 17.68 104.99 28.91
C ILE A 34 19.12 105.46 28.66
N LEU A 35 20.03 104.59 28.25
CA LEU A 35 21.41 104.94 27.89
C LEU A 35 21.48 105.78 26.60
N LYS A 36 20.51 105.66 25.69
CA LYS A 36 20.37 106.55 24.53
C LYS A 36 19.98 107.94 24.99
N GLN A 37 18.94 108.05 25.84
CA GLN A 37 18.51 109.32 26.44
C GLN A 37 19.63 109.98 27.26
N ALA A 38 20.38 109.20 28.04
CA ALA A 38 21.51 109.70 28.84
C ALA A 38 22.64 110.30 27.99
N ALA A 39 22.82 109.82 26.75
CA ALA A 39 23.86 110.31 25.84
C ALA A 39 23.46 111.56 25.05
N GLU A 40 22.18 111.95 25.07
CA GLU A 40 21.71 113.22 24.50
C GLU A 40 22.07 114.42 25.39
N ILE A 41 22.40 114.17 26.67
CA ILE A 41 22.94 115.15 27.61
C ILE A 41 24.47 115.09 27.53
N PRO A 42 25.20 116.18 27.23
CA PRO A 42 26.67 116.16 27.08
C PRO A 42 27.33 115.62 28.36
N PRO A 43 27.85 114.39 28.35
CA PRO A 43 28.28 113.73 29.57
C PRO A 43 29.68 114.18 29.96
N THR A 44 30.01 114.09 31.25
CA THR A 44 31.41 114.16 31.68
C THR A 44 32.19 112.98 31.10
N ALA A 45 33.51 113.11 30.95
CA ALA A 45 34.34 112.04 30.39
C ALA A 45 34.22 110.70 31.16
N GLU A 46 33.95 110.76 32.47
CA GLU A 46 33.68 109.57 33.30
C GLU A 46 32.29 108.99 33.03
N ALA A 47 31.25 109.82 32.94
CA ALA A 47 29.89 109.38 32.60
C ALA A 47 29.81 108.76 31.19
N ALA A 48 30.57 109.27 30.22
CA ALA A 48 30.66 108.72 28.87
C ALA A 48 31.21 107.27 28.88
N ARG A 49 32.32 107.04 29.60
CA ARG A 49 32.92 105.69 29.73
C ARG A 49 31.97 104.70 30.40
N GLU A 50 31.21 105.16 31.38
CA GLU A 50 30.23 104.33 32.08
C GLU A 50 29.03 104.00 31.18
N ILE A 51 28.52 104.98 30.41
CA ILE A 51 27.47 104.74 29.41
C ILE A 51 27.92 103.71 28.37
N ASP A 52 29.16 103.78 27.88
CA ASP A 52 29.68 102.83 26.89
C ASP A 52 29.82 101.41 27.47
N ARG A 53 30.33 101.28 28.71
CA ARG A 53 30.39 99.99 29.41
C ARG A 53 29.00 99.36 29.60
N LEU A 54 28.03 100.16 30.05
CA LEU A 54 26.66 99.68 30.26
C LEU A 54 25.99 99.31 28.93
N ARG A 55 26.23 100.06 27.84
CA ARG A 55 25.74 99.70 26.50
C ARG A 55 26.32 98.39 26.01
N GLN A 56 27.63 98.20 26.17
CA GLN A 56 28.29 96.95 25.77
C GLN A 56 27.75 95.77 26.59
N ALA A 57 27.66 95.91 27.92
CA ALA A 57 27.12 94.88 28.79
C ALA A 57 25.66 94.53 28.46
N ALA A 58 24.81 95.55 28.25
CA ALA A 58 23.42 95.36 27.87
C ALA A 58 23.27 94.73 26.46
N GLY A 59 24.12 95.12 25.50
CA GLY A 59 24.14 94.57 24.15
C GLY A 59 24.57 93.10 24.12
N GLU A 60 25.63 92.75 24.85
CA GLU A 60 26.11 91.37 24.98
C GLU A 60 25.10 90.49 25.71
N ALA A 61 24.49 90.98 26.80
CA ALA A 61 23.46 90.24 27.53
C ALA A 61 22.22 90.01 26.66
N ARG A 62 21.73 91.03 25.95
CA ARG A 62 20.62 90.91 25.00
C ARG A 62 20.92 89.92 23.87
N LEU A 63 22.14 89.89 23.34
CA LEU A 63 22.54 88.92 22.32
C LEU A 63 22.55 87.49 22.87
N ARG A 64 23.03 87.28 24.10
CA ARG A 64 23.00 85.96 24.77
C ARG A 64 21.58 85.46 24.96
N GLU A 65 20.66 86.32 25.43
CA GLU A 65 19.26 85.93 25.60
C GLU A 65 18.57 85.66 24.28
N ARG A 66 18.83 86.48 23.25
CA ARG A 66 18.35 86.22 21.90
C ARG A 66 18.84 84.87 21.37
N THR A 67 20.13 84.58 21.54
CA THR A 67 20.72 83.30 21.11
C THR A 67 20.08 82.13 21.85
N ARG A 68 19.91 82.25 23.18
CA ARG A 68 19.22 81.24 23.99
C ARG A 68 17.78 81.01 23.55
N ALA A 69 17.07 82.08 23.19
CA ALA A 69 15.70 82.00 22.71
C ALA A 69 15.60 81.40 21.30
N ASP A 70 16.54 81.71 20.40
CA ASP A 70 16.64 81.07 19.07
C ASP A 70 16.97 79.58 19.20
N GLU A 71 17.89 79.19 20.09
CA GLU A 71 18.18 77.78 20.39
C GLU A 71 16.97 77.06 20.99
N ALA A 72 16.25 77.70 21.92
CA ALA A 72 15.01 77.15 22.49
C ALA A 72 13.95 76.97 21.41
N ARG A 73 13.80 77.93 20.48
CA ARG A 73 12.92 77.82 19.32
C ARG A 73 13.29 76.63 18.44
N ASP A 74 14.58 76.44 18.14
CA ASP A 74 15.03 75.35 17.28
C ASP A 74 14.82 73.98 17.94
N ARG A 75 15.06 73.85 19.26
CA ARG A 75 14.71 72.66 20.04
C ARG A 75 13.22 72.37 20.02
N ALA A 76 12.40 73.41 20.20
CA ALA A 76 10.96 73.27 20.17
C ALA A 76 10.45 72.88 18.75
N ALA A 77 11.08 73.38 17.68
CA ALA A 77 10.78 73.00 16.30
C ALA A 77 11.13 71.52 16.04
N GLN A 78 12.26 71.07 16.58
CA GLN A 78 12.65 69.66 16.53
C GLN A 78 11.67 68.78 17.30
N GLY A 79 11.24 69.21 18.49
CA GLY A 79 10.20 68.54 19.28
C GLY A 79 8.89 68.41 18.52
N GLN A 80 8.43 69.49 17.88
CA GLN A 80 7.24 69.49 17.03
C GLN A 80 7.37 68.49 15.87
N ARG A 81 8.51 68.47 15.14
CA ARG A 81 8.74 67.50 14.05
C ARG A 81 8.75 66.05 14.53
N SER A 82 9.36 65.78 15.69
CA SER A 82 9.40 64.45 16.30
C SER A 82 8.00 63.97 16.69
N ALA A 83 7.22 64.84 17.34
CA ALA A 83 5.84 64.58 17.69
C ALA A 83 4.94 64.40 16.46
N ALA A 84 5.14 65.19 15.40
CA ALA A 84 4.42 65.04 14.13
C ALA A 84 4.73 63.70 13.44
N ALA A 85 6.00 63.26 13.43
CA ALA A 85 6.38 61.95 12.90
C ALA A 85 5.79 60.78 13.72
N ALA A 86 5.46 61.02 14.99
CA ALA A 86 4.70 60.11 15.83
C ALA A 86 3.17 60.22 15.64
N ASP A 87 2.68 61.05 14.73
CA ASP A 87 1.26 61.36 14.51
C ASP A 87 0.56 61.88 15.79
N ALA A 88 1.28 62.64 16.63
CA ALA A 88 0.75 63.16 17.88
C ALA A 88 -0.49 64.06 17.68
N GLU A 89 -0.62 64.71 16.52
CA GLU A 89 -1.83 65.44 16.11
C GLU A 89 -3.11 64.60 16.21
N ARG A 90 -3.02 63.32 15.84
CA ARG A 90 -4.17 62.39 15.82
C ARG A 90 -4.31 61.61 17.12
N HIS A 91 -3.18 61.25 17.75
CA HIS A 91 -3.17 60.32 18.88
C HIS A 91 -3.05 61.00 20.25
N ALA A 92 -2.62 62.27 20.30
CA ALA A 92 -2.53 63.08 21.51
C ALA A 92 -2.97 64.54 21.24
N PRO A 93 -4.19 64.76 20.70
CA PRO A 93 -4.61 66.08 20.20
C PRO A 93 -4.62 67.16 21.28
N ALA A 94 -4.94 66.81 22.53
CA ALA A 94 -4.94 67.76 23.65
C ALA A 94 -3.53 68.33 23.90
N LEU A 95 -2.53 67.46 24.07
CA LEU A 95 -1.14 67.86 24.31
C LEU A 95 -0.53 68.57 23.09
N TRP A 96 -0.87 68.13 21.87
CA TRP A 96 -0.44 68.78 20.64
C TRP A 96 -0.96 70.22 20.53
N ASN A 97 -2.26 70.43 20.82
CA ASN A 97 -2.87 71.76 20.76
C ASN A 97 -2.31 72.69 21.85
N GLU A 98 -2.07 72.17 23.05
CA GLU A 98 -1.45 72.93 24.15
C GLU A 98 0.00 73.33 23.81
N ALA A 99 0.80 72.40 23.28
CA ALA A 99 2.15 72.68 22.81
C ALA A 99 2.16 73.72 21.68
N SER A 100 1.20 73.64 20.75
CA SER A 100 1.03 74.57 19.64
C SER A 100 0.64 75.97 20.12
N ALA A 101 -0.23 76.07 21.13
CA ALA A 101 -0.60 77.32 21.77
C ALA A 101 0.61 77.95 22.48
N LYS A 102 1.37 77.16 23.26
CA LYS A 102 2.59 77.63 23.92
C LYS A 102 3.67 78.09 22.94
N TRP A 103 3.82 77.38 21.84
CA TRP A 103 4.68 77.80 20.73
C TRP A 103 4.25 79.14 20.12
N ALA A 104 2.95 79.36 19.94
CA ALA A 104 2.42 80.63 19.44
C ALA A 104 2.64 81.78 20.43
N GLU A 105 2.42 81.55 21.73
CA GLU A 105 2.73 82.50 22.81
C GLU A 105 4.23 82.86 22.83
N ALA A 106 5.11 81.86 22.71
CA ALA A 106 6.56 82.05 22.65
C ALA A 106 6.99 82.91 21.45
N ARG A 107 6.36 82.72 20.28
CA ARG A 107 6.61 83.58 19.11
C ARG A 107 6.14 85.01 19.34
N ALA A 108 5.02 85.20 20.02
CA ALA A 108 4.50 86.53 20.35
C ALA A 108 5.38 87.27 21.37
N THR A 109 5.95 86.58 22.37
CA THR A 109 6.89 87.18 23.33
C THR A 109 8.23 87.52 22.68
N LEU A 110 8.73 86.65 21.79
CA LEU A 110 9.94 86.93 21.01
C LEU A 110 9.79 88.18 20.11
N ALA A 111 8.61 88.36 19.50
CA ALA A 111 8.29 89.54 18.70
C ALA A 111 8.25 90.84 19.51
N ARG A 112 8.03 90.75 20.83
CA ARG A 112 8.10 91.87 21.79
C ARG A 112 9.50 92.04 22.41
N GLU A 113 10.51 91.34 21.88
CA GLU A 113 11.89 91.33 22.37
C GLU A 113 12.06 90.85 23.83
N GLN A 114 11.07 90.10 24.36
CA GLN A 114 11.15 89.49 25.69
C GLN A 114 11.80 88.11 25.58
N TYR A 115 13.11 88.08 25.29
CA TYR A 115 13.82 86.86 24.90
C TYR A 115 13.81 85.76 25.97
N ASP A 116 14.03 86.09 27.25
CA ASP A 116 13.99 85.10 28.34
C ASP A 116 12.62 84.42 28.48
N LYS A 117 11.54 85.21 28.54
CA LYS A 117 10.17 84.68 28.58
C LYS A 117 9.84 83.87 27.33
N GLY A 118 10.35 84.28 26.16
CA GLY A 118 10.25 83.51 24.92
C GLY A 118 10.94 82.15 25.01
N ALA A 119 12.18 82.12 25.52
CA ALA A 119 12.93 80.89 25.72
C ALA A 119 12.21 79.93 26.68
N GLU A 120 11.69 80.42 27.80
CA GLU A 120 10.90 79.62 28.76
C GLU A 120 9.64 79.02 28.12
N MET A 121 8.91 79.81 27.34
CA MET A 121 7.71 79.33 26.64
C MET A 121 8.03 78.31 25.54
N PHE A 122 9.16 78.45 24.84
CA PHE A 122 9.64 77.43 23.89
C PHE A 122 10.08 76.14 24.60
N ASP A 123 10.78 76.24 25.73
CA ASP A 123 11.15 75.06 26.51
C ASP A 123 9.89 74.34 27.05
N ALA A 124 8.87 75.10 27.48
CA ALA A 124 7.55 74.54 27.86
C ALA A 124 6.85 73.85 26.68
N ALA A 125 6.84 74.47 25.48
CA ALA A 125 6.31 73.85 24.27
C ALA A 125 7.07 72.56 23.92
N THR A 126 8.40 72.54 24.07
CA THR A 126 9.22 71.35 23.85
C THR A 126 8.82 70.19 24.77
N ALA A 127 8.61 70.48 26.05
CA ALA A 127 8.19 69.46 27.02
C ALA A 127 6.83 68.86 26.66
N LEU A 128 5.86 69.71 26.28
CA LEU A 128 4.53 69.26 25.86
C LEU A 128 4.58 68.44 24.56
N TYR A 129 5.38 68.84 23.56
CA TYR A 129 5.56 68.03 22.35
C TYR A 129 6.19 66.66 22.65
N LYS A 130 7.15 66.56 23.58
CA LYS A 130 7.72 65.27 24.00
C LYS A 130 6.70 64.37 24.70
N GLN A 131 5.82 64.93 25.51
CA GLN A 131 4.72 64.18 26.14
C GLN A 131 3.69 63.72 25.09
N ALA A 132 3.35 64.58 24.12
CA ALA A 132 2.46 64.23 23.03
C ALA A 132 3.04 63.09 22.18
N GLU A 133 4.35 63.13 21.91
CA GLU A 133 5.08 62.07 21.20
C GLU A 133 5.04 60.73 21.93
N SER A 134 5.32 60.70 23.24
CA SER A 134 5.30 59.45 24.01
C SER A 134 3.90 58.84 24.05
N GLN A 135 2.87 59.66 24.28
CA GLN A 135 1.48 59.20 24.26
C GLN A 135 1.09 58.63 22.89
N ALA A 136 1.48 59.29 21.79
CA ALA A 136 1.20 58.82 20.45
C ALA A 136 1.90 57.48 20.14
N ARG A 137 3.14 57.30 20.62
CA ARG A 137 3.88 56.04 20.50
C ARG A 137 3.22 54.91 21.27
N GLU A 138 2.72 55.15 22.49
CA GLU A 138 2.01 54.14 23.28
C GLU A 138 0.69 53.70 22.59
N VAL A 139 -0.10 54.66 22.08
CA VAL A 139 -1.33 54.34 21.32
C VAL A 139 -1.01 53.50 20.08
N ARG A 140 0.04 53.87 19.34
CA ARG A 140 0.49 53.12 18.15
C ARG A 140 1.00 51.72 18.52
N ARG A 141 1.71 51.59 19.65
CA ARG A 141 2.20 50.31 20.18
C ARG A 141 1.02 49.40 20.54
N GLY A 142 0.05 49.89 21.31
CA GLY A 142 -1.15 49.13 21.66
C GLY A 142 -1.93 48.66 20.42
N ARG A 143 -2.06 49.51 19.39
CA ARG A 143 -2.69 49.12 18.12
C ARG A 143 -1.92 48.02 17.39
N ARG A 144 -0.59 48.07 17.38
CA ARG A 144 0.26 47.05 16.75
C ARG A 144 0.19 45.72 17.51
N GLU A 145 0.21 45.77 18.84
CA GLU A 145 0.07 44.57 19.67
C GLU A 145 -1.29 43.90 19.45
N ARG A 146 -2.37 44.70 19.39
CA ARG A 146 -3.70 44.21 19.03
C ARG A 146 -3.73 43.57 17.65
N ALA A 147 -3.22 44.26 16.62
CA ALA A 147 -3.18 43.71 15.26
C ALA A 147 -2.40 42.38 15.19
N ARG A 148 -1.27 42.29 15.89
CA ARG A 148 -0.49 41.05 15.98
C ARG A 148 -1.28 39.92 16.65
N ALA A 149 -2.03 40.23 17.70
CA ALA A 149 -2.88 39.25 18.39
C ALA A 149 -4.04 38.78 17.52
N GLU A 150 -4.67 39.68 16.76
CA GLU A 150 -5.72 39.35 15.77
C GLU A 150 -5.14 38.46 14.65
N GLU A 151 -3.99 38.82 14.08
CA GLU A 151 -3.30 37.99 13.08
C GLU A 151 -2.89 36.61 13.61
N ALA A 152 -2.46 36.54 14.88
CA ALA A 152 -2.17 35.26 15.53
C ALA A 152 -3.44 34.41 15.71
N GLY A 153 -4.58 35.05 16.05
CA GLY A 153 -5.88 34.41 16.11
C GLY A 153 -6.33 33.84 14.76
N ASP A 154 -6.15 34.57 13.68
CA ASP A 154 -6.46 34.11 12.32
C ASP A 154 -5.61 32.89 11.92
N ARG A 155 -4.30 32.91 12.24
CA ARG A 155 -3.40 31.76 12.03
C ARG A 155 -3.82 30.55 12.85
N ALA A 156 -4.16 30.73 14.13
CA ALA A 156 -4.65 29.65 14.98
C ALA A 156 -5.96 29.04 14.44
N ALA A 157 -6.88 29.87 13.95
CA ALA A 157 -8.12 29.41 13.32
C ALA A 157 -7.86 28.66 12.00
N GLU A 158 -6.87 29.06 11.20
CA GLU A 158 -6.44 28.28 10.04
C GLU A 158 -5.83 26.93 10.45
N GLY A 159 -4.95 26.93 11.45
CA GLY A 159 -4.36 25.71 12.02
C GLY A 159 -5.44 24.73 12.51
N GLN A 160 -6.45 25.25 13.22
CA GLN A 160 -7.60 24.47 13.65
C GLN A 160 -8.35 23.85 12.47
N ARG A 161 -8.63 24.61 11.39
CA ARG A 161 -9.31 24.08 10.19
C ARG A 161 -8.50 22.98 9.49
N ARG A 162 -7.18 23.13 9.40
CA ARG A 162 -6.30 22.11 8.82
C ARG A 162 -6.26 20.84 9.66
N ALA A 163 -6.08 20.98 10.97
CA ALA A 163 -6.11 19.87 11.90
C ALA A 163 -7.49 19.15 11.89
N ALA A 164 -8.59 19.89 11.78
CA ALA A 164 -9.93 19.31 11.64
C ALA A 164 -10.09 18.54 10.32
N ALA A 165 -9.59 19.08 9.20
CA ALA A 165 -9.60 18.39 7.91
C ALA A 165 -8.77 17.11 7.89
N ALA A 166 -7.74 17.03 8.75
CA ALA A 166 -6.96 15.82 9.02
C ALA A 166 -7.61 14.89 10.07
N GLU A 167 -8.84 15.18 10.51
CA GLU A 167 -9.55 14.44 11.56
C GLU A 167 -8.75 14.30 12.87
N ALA A 168 -7.96 15.32 13.22
CA ALA A 168 -7.14 15.31 14.43
C ALA A 168 -7.95 15.18 15.72
N GLU A 169 -9.23 15.57 15.71
CA GLU A 169 -10.17 15.32 16.82
C GLU A 169 -10.27 13.83 17.16
N ARG A 170 -10.25 12.96 16.14
CA ARG A 170 -10.38 11.51 16.30
C ARG A 170 -9.03 10.83 16.51
N HIS A 171 -8.00 11.27 15.78
CA HIS A 171 -6.71 10.61 15.72
C HIS A 171 -5.66 11.17 16.70
N ALA A 172 -5.80 12.41 17.14
CA ALA A 172 -4.92 13.08 18.09
C ALA A 172 -5.72 13.91 19.14
N PRO A 173 -6.69 13.30 19.85
CA PRO A 173 -7.64 14.02 20.70
C PRO A 173 -6.98 14.83 21.83
N ALA A 174 -5.87 14.33 22.38
CA ALA A 174 -5.15 15.02 23.45
C ALA A 174 -4.59 16.38 22.99
N LEU A 175 -3.88 16.39 21.85
CA LEU A 175 -3.32 17.61 21.28
C LEU A 175 -4.39 18.57 20.78
N TRP A 176 -5.46 18.04 20.17
CA TRP A 176 -6.60 18.85 19.74
C TRP A 176 -7.26 19.59 20.91
N ASN A 177 -7.49 18.89 22.03
CA ASN A 177 -8.11 19.48 23.21
C ASN A 177 -7.21 20.53 23.87
N GLU A 178 -5.91 20.27 23.94
CA GLU A 178 -4.93 21.23 24.47
C GLU A 178 -4.83 22.49 23.59
N ALA A 179 -4.76 22.33 22.27
CA ALA A 179 -4.77 23.45 21.32
C ALA A 179 -6.04 24.30 21.44
N SER A 180 -7.20 23.63 21.58
CA SER A 180 -8.50 24.29 21.74
C SER A 180 -8.60 25.06 23.06
N ALA A 181 -8.06 24.49 24.15
CA ALA A 181 -7.95 25.19 25.43
C ALA A 181 -7.06 26.44 25.32
N LYS A 182 -5.90 26.33 24.67
CA LYS A 182 -4.99 27.47 24.43
C LYS A 182 -5.63 28.55 23.56
N SER A 183 -6.36 28.17 22.51
CA SER A 183 -7.11 29.12 21.69
C SER A 183 -8.15 29.89 22.51
N ALA A 184 -8.87 29.19 23.40
CA ALA A 184 -9.83 29.83 24.31
C ALA A 184 -9.17 30.76 25.34
N GLU A 185 -8.02 30.36 25.91
CA GLU A 185 -7.21 31.22 26.79
C GLU A 185 -6.76 32.50 26.07
N ALA A 186 -6.30 32.37 24.81
CA ALA A 186 -5.88 33.50 23.99
C ALA A 186 -7.04 34.46 23.66
N GLN A 187 -8.22 33.92 23.37
CA GLN A 187 -9.44 34.72 23.19
C GLN A 187 -9.84 35.47 24.47
N ALA A 188 -9.69 34.84 25.63
CA ALA A 188 -9.93 35.51 26.92
C ALA A 188 -8.90 36.63 27.19
N ALA A 189 -7.64 36.44 26.84
CA ALA A 189 -6.60 37.48 26.94
C ALA A 189 -6.89 38.67 26.01
N LEU A 190 -7.33 38.42 24.76
CA LEU A 190 -7.81 39.46 23.84
C LEU A 190 -8.97 40.27 24.44
N ALA A 191 -9.95 39.60 25.05
CA ALA A 191 -11.10 40.25 25.68
C ALA A 191 -10.72 41.13 26.89
N ARG A 192 -9.57 40.84 27.52
CA ARG A 192 -8.97 41.63 28.62
C ARG A 192 -7.98 42.69 28.13
N GLU A 193 -7.85 42.89 26.82
CA GLU A 193 -6.88 43.79 26.17
C GLU A 193 -5.41 43.43 26.46
N GLN A 194 -5.14 42.19 26.87
CA GLN A 194 -3.79 41.65 27.10
C GLN A 194 -3.20 41.14 25.77
N TYR A 195 -3.02 42.03 24.81
CA TYR A 195 -2.72 41.66 23.42
C TYR A 195 -1.42 40.86 23.23
N ALA A 196 -0.35 41.21 23.97
CA ALA A 196 0.92 40.48 23.88
C ALA A 196 0.79 39.02 24.36
N GLU A 197 0.14 38.80 25.50
CA GLU A 197 -0.16 37.46 26.05
C GLU A 197 -1.10 36.67 25.13
N GLY A 198 -2.12 37.33 24.58
CA GLY A 198 -3.03 36.73 23.60
C GLY A 198 -2.31 36.24 22.34
N ALA A 199 -1.41 37.07 21.79
CA ALA A 199 -0.62 36.69 20.61
C ALA A 199 0.27 35.46 20.87
N GLU A 200 0.99 35.44 21.99
CA GLU A 200 1.84 34.30 22.38
C GLU A 200 1.01 33.02 22.59
N THR A 201 -0.16 33.14 23.21
CA THR A 201 -1.03 31.99 23.48
C THR A 201 -1.67 31.46 22.18
N PHE A 202 -2.01 32.31 21.22
CA PHE A 202 -2.44 31.86 19.88
C PHE A 202 -1.33 31.19 19.08
N ASP A 203 -0.10 31.71 19.14
CA ASP A 203 1.05 31.09 18.48
C ASP A 203 1.30 29.67 19.08
N ALA A 204 1.16 29.51 20.41
CA ALA A 204 1.20 28.19 21.07
C ALA A 204 0.06 27.26 20.62
N ALA A 205 -1.18 27.76 20.53
CA ALA A 205 -2.32 27.00 20.01
C ALA A 205 -2.08 26.54 18.56
N THR A 206 -1.51 27.41 17.72
CA THR A 206 -1.18 27.10 16.32
C THR A 206 -0.17 25.96 16.23
N ALA A 207 0.89 25.99 17.05
CA ALA A 207 1.88 24.91 17.09
C ALA A 207 1.26 23.57 17.50
N LEU A 208 0.38 23.56 18.49
CA LEU A 208 -0.33 22.35 18.93
C LEU A 208 -1.28 21.82 17.86
N TYR A 209 -2.01 22.69 17.14
CA TYR A 209 -2.85 22.25 16.01
C TYR A 209 -2.02 21.60 14.90
N HIS A 210 -0.85 22.16 14.54
CA HIS A 210 0.03 21.53 13.55
C HIS A 210 0.61 20.19 14.01
N GLN A 211 0.92 20.05 15.31
CA GLN A 211 1.35 18.77 15.86
C GLN A 211 0.20 17.73 15.81
N ALA A 212 -1.02 18.15 16.12
CA ALA A 212 -2.20 17.30 16.04
C ALA A 212 -2.48 16.85 14.60
N GLU A 213 -2.38 17.77 13.62
CA GLU A 213 -2.47 17.49 12.18
C GLU A 213 -1.43 16.43 11.74
N SER A 214 -0.17 16.62 12.15
CA SER A 214 0.92 15.71 11.80
C SER A 214 0.71 14.32 12.39
N GLN A 215 0.36 14.24 13.68
CA GLN A 215 0.09 12.97 14.35
C GLN A 215 -1.11 12.23 13.76
N ALA A 216 -2.16 12.97 13.37
CA ALA A 216 -3.32 12.40 12.69
C ALA A 216 -2.93 11.82 11.31
N GLY A 217 -2.14 12.57 10.53
CA GLY A 217 -1.59 12.10 9.26
C GLY A 217 -0.74 10.83 9.41
N GLU A 218 0.13 10.76 10.43
CA GLU A 218 0.95 9.58 10.72
C GLU A 218 0.10 8.36 11.08
N THR A 219 -0.92 8.52 11.93
CA THR A 219 -1.79 7.41 12.33
C THR A 219 -2.60 6.88 11.15
N VAL A 220 -3.15 7.76 10.31
CA VAL A 220 -3.85 7.35 9.08
C VAL A 220 -2.88 6.70 8.09
N GLY A 221 -1.67 7.24 7.94
CA GLY A 221 -0.61 6.65 7.11
C GLY A 221 -0.25 5.23 7.54
N HIS A 222 -0.03 5.01 8.84
CA HIS A 222 0.24 3.68 9.39
C HIS A 222 -0.93 2.70 9.21
N GLN A 223 -2.18 3.17 9.34
CA GLN A 223 -3.35 2.33 9.08
C GLN A 223 -3.43 1.94 7.61
N ARG A 224 -3.21 2.88 6.69
CA ARG A 224 -3.17 2.62 5.26
C ARG A 224 -2.10 1.59 4.91
N ASP A 225 -0.88 1.76 5.42
CA ASP A 225 0.22 0.81 5.17
C ASP A 225 -0.11 -0.60 5.65
N GLN A 226 -0.70 -0.74 6.84
CA GLN A 226 -1.14 -2.03 7.38
C GLN A 226 -2.21 -2.69 6.50
N VAL A 227 -3.18 -1.92 6.02
CA VAL A 227 -4.24 -2.43 5.14
C VAL A 227 -3.70 -2.78 3.75
N GLU A 228 -2.73 -2.03 3.22
CA GLU A 228 -2.04 -2.37 1.98
C GLU A 228 -1.28 -3.70 2.10
N GLN A 229 -0.59 -3.93 3.22
CA GLN A 229 0.05 -5.23 3.49
C GLN A 229 -0.96 -6.38 3.57
N ALA A 230 -2.12 -6.15 4.20
CA ALA A 230 -3.21 -7.12 4.23
C ALA A 230 -3.74 -7.41 2.81
N ARG A 231 -3.83 -6.40 1.95
CA ARG A 231 -4.25 -6.52 0.55
C ARG A 231 -3.23 -7.30 -0.30
N LEU A 232 -1.94 -7.10 -0.09
CA LEU A 232 -0.89 -7.91 -0.74
C LEU A 232 -0.96 -9.37 -0.30
N THR A 233 -1.14 -9.61 1.00
CA THR A 233 -1.33 -10.96 1.55
C THR A 233 -2.58 -11.63 0.97
N LEU A 234 -3.67 -10.86 0.81
CA LEU A 234 -4.90 -11.32 0.17
C LEU A 234 -4.65 -11.74 -1.29
N ALA A 235 -3.93 -10.92 -2.06
CA ALA A 235 -3.60 -11.25 -3.45
C ALA A 235 -2.75 -12.53 -3.57
N GLU A 236 -1.78 -12.72 -2.67
CA GLU A 236 -1.02 -13.97 -2.59
C GLU A 236 -1.91 -15.17 -2.27
N ARG A 237 -2.75 -15.06 -1.24
CA ARG A 237 -3.64 -16.14 -0.80
C ARG A 237 -4.67 -16.50 -1.86
N ARG A 238 -5.23 -15.51 -2.54
CA ARG A 238 -6.13 -15.72 -3.68
C ARG A 238 -5.43 -16.49 -4.81
N ARG A 239 -4.18 -16.15 -5.15
CA ARG A 239 -3.39 -16.89 -6.16
C ARG A 239 -3.13 -18.34 -5.73
N SER A 240 -2.79 -18.58 -4.47
CA SER A 240 -2.57 -19.93 -3.93
C SER A 240 -3.85 -20.78 -4.00
N ALA A 241 -5.00 -20.21 -3.61
CA ALA A 241 -6.30 -20.88 -3.69
C ALA A 241 -6.71 -21.18 -5.15
N LEU A 242 -6.44 -20.27 -6.10
CA LEU A 242 -6.65 -20.53 -7.53
C LEU A 242 -5.77 -21.67 -8.06
N ALA A 243 -4.50 -21.71 -7.67
CA ALA A 243 -3.59 -22.78 -8.05
C ALA A 243 -4.02 -24.15 -7.52
N ALA A 244 -4.76 -24.18 -6.41
CA ALA A 244 -5.40 -25.37 -5.86
C ALA A 244 -6.78 -25.70 -6.47
N ASP A 245 -7.23 -24.94 -7.49
CA ASP A 245 -8.56 -25.05 -8.11
C ASP A 245 -9.73 -24.95 -7.10
N ALA A 246 -9.57 -24.05 -6.11
CA ALA A 246 -10.54 -23.87 -5.06
C ALA A 246 -11.89 -23.34 -5.56
N ALA A 247 -11.92 -22.64 -6.69
CA ALA A 247 -13.17 -22.20 -7.32
C ALA A 247 -14.06 -23.38 -7.74
N SER A 248 -13.47 -24.48 -8.19
CA SER A 248 -14.19 -25.68 -8.63
C SER A 248 -14.52 -26.62 -7.47
N HIS A 249 -13.56 -26.81 -6.55
CA HIS A 249 -13.66 -27.81 -5.48
C HIS A 249 -14.19 -27.27 -4.15
N ALA A 250 -14.20 -25.95 -3.95
CA ALA A 250 -14.74 -25.29 -2.76
C ALA A 250 -15.52 -24.00 -3.10
N PRO A 251 -16.54 -24.06 -3.99
CA PRO A 251 -17.18 -22.87 -4.57
C PRO A 251 -17.87 -21.96 -3.54
N SER A 252 -18.39 -22.52 -2.44
CA SER A 252 -19.02 -21.72 -1.38
C SER A 252 -18.00 -20.85 -0.65
N ASP A 253 -16.87 -21.42 -0.22
CA ASP A 253 -15.82 -20.65 0.47
C ASP A 253 -15.17 -19.65 -0.45
N TRP A 254 -14.94 -20.05 -1.71
CA TRP A 254 -14.43 -19.16 -2.73
C TRP A 254 -15.34 -17.93 -2.90
N LYS A 255 -16.65 -18.14 -3.00
CA LYS A 255 -17.62 -17.05 -3.13
C LYS A 255 -17.64 -16.13 -1.90
N ASP A 256 -17.60 -16.70 -0.71
CA ASP A 256 -17.56 -15.91 0.54
C ASP A 256 -16.25 -15.11 0.64
N ALA A 257 -15.12 -15.69 0.21
CA ALA A 257 -13.83 -15.01 0.16
C ALA A 257 -13.84 -13.82 -0.82
N GLU A 258 -14.40 -14.00 -2.02
CA GLU A 258 -14.55 -12.92 -3.02
C GLU A 258 -15.48 -11.80 -2.52
N ALA A 259 -16.58 -12.14 -1.82
CA ALA A 259 -17.47 -11.15 -1.23
C ALA A 259 -16.78 -10.33 -0.13
N SER A 260 -16.02 -11.00 0.75
CA SER A 260 -15.24 -10.35 1.81
C SER A 260 -14.12 -9.48 1.24
N ALA A 261 -13.42 -9.95 0.20
CA ALA A 261 -12.42 -9.18 -0.54
C ALA A 261 -13.03 -7.91 -1.18
N ALA A 262 -14.19 -8.04 -1.84
CA ALA A 262 -14.88 -6.91 -2.44
C ALA A 262 -15.35 -5.87 -1.41
N SER A 263 -15.81 -6.32 -0.24
CA SER A 263 -16.14 -5.43 0.89
C SER A 263 -14.91 -4.67 1.37
N GLY A 264 -13.76 -5.36 1.51
CA GLY A 264 -12.48 -4.74 1.87
C GLY A 264 -12.01 -3.70 0.86
N GLU A 265 -12.08 -4.00 -0.44
CA GLU A 265 -11.73 -3.05 -1.51
C GLU A 265 -12.65 -1.83 -1.49
N ALA A 266 -13.95 -2.02 -1.26
CA ALA A 266 -14.90 -0.91 -1.15
C ALA A 266 -14.65 -0.03 0.08
N ALA A 267 -14.28 -0.62 1.22
CA ALA A 267 -13.89 0.12 2.42
C ALA A 267 -12.56 0.87 2.22
N PHE A 268 -11.58 0.23 1.58
CA PHE A 268 -10.29 0.85 1.26
C PHE A 268 -10.47 2.05 0.32
N ALA A 269 -11.30 1.94 -0.71
CA ALA A 269 -11.60 3.03 -1.63
C ALA A 269 -12.32 4.22 -0.98
N ARG A 270 -13.03 4.00 0.15
CA ARG A 270 -13.63 5.05 0.97
C ARG A 270 -12.68 5.58 2.05
N GLU A 271 -11.44 5.10 2.08
CA GLU A 271 -10.43 5.43 3.10
C GLU A 271 -10.85 5.04 4.53
N THR A 272 -11.81 4.13 4.67
CA THR A 272 -12.25 3.59 5.97
C THR A 272 -11.38 2.39 6.35
N TYR A 273 -10.11 2.66 6.68
CA TYR A 273 -9.09 1.63 6.93
C TYR A 273 -9.42 0.69 8.09
N THR A 274 -10.16 1.16 9.09
CA THR A 274 -10.63 0.36 10.23
C THR A 274 -11.56 -0.78 9.82
N ASP A 275 -12.28 -0.61 8.71
CA ASP A 275 -13.23 -1.59 8.20
C ASP A 275 -12.59 -2.47 7.12
N ALA A 276 -11.70 -1.88 6.31
CA ALA A 276 -10.98 -2.57 5.25
C ALA A 276 -10.05 -3.67 5.77
N GLY A 277 -9.30 -3.39 6.85
CA GLY A 277 -8.37 -4.35 7.46
C GLY A 277 -9.03 -5.68 7.87
N PRO A 278 -10.08 -5.65 8.71
CA PRO A 278 -10.82 -6.86 9.10
C PRO A 278 -11.45 -7.60 7.91
N ALA A 279 -11.98 -6.89 6.91
CA ALA A 279 -12.54 -7.52 5.71
C ALA A 279 -11.47 -8.27 4.90
N PHE A 280 -10.28 -7.67 4.69
CA PHE A 280 -9.18 -8.38 4.03
C PHE A 280 -8.67 -9.57 4.84
N ALA A 281 -8.57 -9.44 6.17
CA ALA A 281 -8.17 -10.56 7.04
C ALA A 281 -9.17 -11.72 6.98
N GLN A 282 -10.48 -11.42 6.97
CA GLN A 282 -11.52 -12.41 6.79
C GLN A 282 -11.43 -13.09 5.42
N ALA A 283 -11.21 -12.31 4.34
CA ALA A 283 -11.03 -12.86 3.01
C ALA A 283 -9.80 -13.79 2.91
N VAL A 284 -8.68 -13.42 3.53
CA VAL A 284 -7.48 -14.28 3.65
C VAL A 284 -7.80 -15.62 4.31
N ALA A 285 -8.54 -15.60 5.42
CA ALA A 285 -8.93 -16.82 6.13
C ALA A 285 -9.84 -17.70 5.26
N LEU A 286 -10.80 -17.10 4.55
CA LEU A 286 -11.72 -17.81 3.66
C LEU A 286 -10.99 -18.42 2.45
N TYR A 287 -10.05 -17.71 1.82
CA TYR A 287 -9.22 -18.29 0.75
C TYR A 287 -8.37 -19.46 1.24
N SER A 288 -7.80 -19.36 2.44
CA SER A 288 -7.00 -20.45 3.02
C SER A 288 -7.87 -21.69 3.28
N ARG A 289 -9.09 -21.50 3.80
CA ARG A 289 -10.06 -22.58 3.99
C ARG A 289 -10.51 -23.21 2.66
N ALA A 290 -10.72 -22.39 1.64
CA ALA A 290 -11.08 -22.85 0.30
C ALA A 290 -9.95 -23.70 -0.32
N GLU A 291 -8.70 -23.25 -0.19
CA GLU A 291 -7.50 -23.98 -0.64
C GLU A 291 -7.37 -25.34 0.05
N GLU A 292 -7.51 -25.39 1.38
CA GLU A 292 -7.43 -26.64 2.14
C GLU A 292 -8.49 -27.64 1.72
N ARG A 293 -9.76 -27.21 1.58
CA ARG A 293 -10.83 -28.08 1.10
C ARG A 293 -10.60 -28.57 -0.32
N ALA A 294 -10.12 -27.70 -1.20
CA ALA A 294 -9.85 -28.06 -2.58
C ALA A 294 -8.78 -29.16 -2.67
N ARG A 295 -7.69 -29.00 -1.90
CA ARG A 295 -6.64 -30.02 -1.79
C ARG A 295 -7.15 -31.33 -1.20
N GLU A 296 -8.04 -31.28 -0.21
CA GLU A 296 -8.65 -32.48 0.35
C GLU A 296 -9.50 -33.22 -0.70
N VAL A 297 -10.36 -32.50 -1.43
CA VAL A 297 -11.17 -33.07 -2.50
C VAL A 297 -10.29 -33.71 -3.58
N ILE A 298 -9.25 -33.01 -4.04
CA ILE A 298 -8.30 -33.56 -5.03
C ILE A 298 -7.61 -34.82 -4.48
N ARG A 299 -7.15 -34.81 -3.23
CA ARG A 299 -6.52 -35.98 -2.60
C ARG A 299 -7.47 -37.17 -2.55
N THR A 300 -8.73 -36.96 -2.18
CA THR A 300 -9.74 -38.04 -2.15
C THR A 300 -10.02 -38.60 -3.54
N LEU A 301 -10.06 -37.75 -4.57
CA LEU A 301 -10.21 -38.16 -5.96
C LEU A 301 -9.01 -38.97 -6.47
N ASP A 302 -7.79 -38.56 -6.13
CA ASP A 302 -6.57 -39.28 -6.51
C ASP A 302 -6.48 -40.66 -5.85
N ILE A 303 -6.86 -40.77 -4.57
CA ILE A 303 -6.97 -42.07 -3.87
C ILE A 303 -8.00 -42.95 -4.58
N ALA A 304 -9.21 -42.43 -4.83
CA ALA A 304 -10.27 -43.19 -5.50
C ALA A 304 -9.85 -43.62 -6.92
N ARG A 305 -9.14 -42.76 -7.66
CA ARG A 305 -8.58 -43.09 -8.97
C ARG A 305 -7.56 -44.21 -8.89
N ALA A 306 -6.63 -44.15 -7.92
CA ALA A 306 -5.63 -45.18 -7.72
C ALA A 306 -6.26 -46.53 -7.34
N GLU A 307 -7.33 -46.53 -6.54
CA GLU A 307 -8.12 -47.73 -6.23
C GLU A 307 -8.81 -48.30 -7.47
N ALA A 308 -9.45 -47.46 -8.28
CA ALA A 308 -10.08 -47.89 -9.52
C ALA A 308 -9.05 -48.47 -10.51
N GLU A 309 -7.85 -47.89 -10.59
CA GLU A 309 -6.76 -48.41 -11.44
C GLU A 309 -6.26 -49.78 -10.93
N LYS A 310 -6.12 -49.96 -9.61
CA LYS A 310 -5.83 -51.28 -9.02
C LYS A 310 -6.93 -52.30 -9.35
N GLY A 311 -8.20 -51.89 -9.25
CA GLY A 311 -9.35 -52.71 -9.64
C GLY A 311 -9.27 -53.14 -11.10
N ARG A 312 -8.95 -52.21 -12.00
CA ARG A 312 -8.76 -52.46 -13.44
C ARG A 312 -7.65 -53.46 -13.71
N GLN A 313 -6.48 -53.30 -13.07
CA GLN A 313 -5.36 -54.23 -13.21
C GLN A 313 -5.75 -55.64 -12.74
N ALA A 314 -6.46 -55.76 -11.61
CA ALA A 314 -6.91 -57.03 -11.09
C ALA A 314 -7.97 -57.71 -11.97
N ALA A 315 -8.89 -56.94 -12.58
CA ALA A 315 -9.85 -57.44 -13.56
C ALA A 315 -9.13 -57.96 -14.82
N ALA A 316 -8.14 -57.22 -15.33
CA ALA A 316 -7.34 -57.64 -16.49
C ALA A 316 -6.56 -58.95 -16.24
N LEU A 317 -6.04 -59.14 -15.03
CA LEU A 317 -5.41 -60.41 -14.63
C LEU A 317 -6.42 -61.56 -14.62
N ALA A 318 -7.63 -61.34 -14.10
CA ALA A 318 -8.70 -62.33 -14.12
C ALA A 318 -9.18 -62.66 -15.54
N TRP A 319 -9.27 -61.67 -16.43
CA TRP A 319 -9.56 -61.87 -17.85
C TRP A 319 -8.51 -62.76 -18.54
N ARG A 320 -7.22 -62.54 -18.26
CA ARG A 320 -6.13 -63.39 -18.77
C ARG A 320 -6.28 -64.84 -18.28
N ALA A 321 -6.61 -65.03 -17.00
CA ALA A 321 -6.84 -66.36 -16.43
C ALA A 321 -8.05 -67.06 -17.08
N ALA A 322 -9.15 -66.34 -17.30
CA ALA A 322 -10.32 -66.86 -18.02
C ALA A 322 -9.98 -67.26 -19.46
N THR A 323 -9.15 -66.45 -20.13
CA THR A 323 -8.68 -66.73 -21.50
C THR A 323 -7.78 -67.97 -21.54
N GLN A 324 -6.86 -68.12 -20.59
CA GLN A 324 -5.99 -69.30 -20.45
C GLN A 324 -6.78 -70.58 -20.16
N ALA A 325 -7.87 -70.48 -19.39
CA ALA A 325 -8.79 -71.58 -19.14
C ALA A 325 -9.71 -71.90 -20.34
N HIS A 326 -9.54 -71.20 -21.48
CA HIS A 326 -10.39 -71.32 -22.66
C HIS A 326 -11.89 -71.03 -22.37
N ALA A 327 -12.17 -70.03 -21.53
CA ALA A 327 -13.54 -69.63 -21.18
C ALA A 327 -14.39 -69.26 -22.40
N SER A 328 -13.79 -68.84 -23.52
CA SER A 328 -14.53 -68.61 -24.77
C SER A 328 -15.17 -69.88 -25.34
N LYS A 329 -14.58 -71.06 -25.12
CA LYS A 329 -15.13 -72.37 -25.52
C LYS A 329 -16.12 -72.90 -24.49
N TYR A 330 -15.74 -72.83 -23.21
CA TYR A 330 -16.43 -73.56 -22.14
C TYR A 330 -17.42 -72.74 -21.31
N ALA A 331 -17.30 -71.41 -21.34
CA ALA A 331 -18.03 -70.49 -20.48
C ALA A 331 -18.31 -69.15 -21.20
N ALA A 332 -18.74 -69.23 -22.47
CA ALA A 332 -18.84 -68.07 -23.36
C ALA A 332 -19.81 -66.99 -22.86
N GLU A 333 -20.93 -67.38 -22.27
CA GLU A 333 -21.94 -66.45 -21.74
C GLU A 333 -21.44 -65.70 -20.50
N SER A 334 -20.78 -66.40 -19.58
CA SER A 334 -20.21 -65.77 -18.38
C SER A 334 -19.01 -64.89 -18.72
N LEU A 335 -18.22 -65.24 -19.74
CA LEU A 335 -17.15 -64.38 -20.26
C LEU A 335 -17.72 -63.07 -20.85
N ARG A 336 -18.76 -63.14 -21.70
CA ARG A 336 -19.41 -61.94 -22.26
C ARG A 336 -20.04 -61.05 -21.20
N ALA A 337 -20.67 -61.64 -20.17
CA ALA A 337 -21.22 -60.88 -19.06
C ALA A 337 -20.12 -60.09 -18.32
N ALA A 338 -18.97 -60.71 -18.07
CA ALA A 338 -17.83 -60.07 -17.44
C ALA A 338 -17.23 -58.94 -18.30
N GLU A 339 -17.12 -59.13 -19.63
CA GLU A 339 -16.66 -58.11 -20.58
C GLU A 339 -17.59 -56.88 -20.61
N ASN A 340 -18.91 -57.09 -20.55
CA ASN A 340 -19.87 -56.00 -20.47
C ASN A 340 -19.71 -55.20 -19.16
N THR A 341 -19.51 -55.89 -18.03
CA THR A 341 -19.25 -55.25 -16.73
C THR A 341 -17.94 -54.45 -16.75
N GLU A 342 -16.88 -54.97 -17.38
CA GLU A 342 -15.61 -54.26 -17.56
C GLU A 342 -15.77 -53.00 -18.43
N ALA A 343 -16.57 -53.08 -19.50
CA ALA A 343 -16.87 -51.92 -20.35
C ALA A 343 -17.62 -50.83 -19.56
N GLN A 344 -18.58 -51.20 -18.71
CA GLN A 344 -19.28 -50.27 -17.82
C GLN A 344 -18.33 -49.63 -16.80
N ALA A 345 -17.44 -50.42 -16.19
CA ALA A 345 -16.42 -49.91 -15.27
C ALA A 345 -15.48 -48.91 -15.94
N THR A 346 -15.08 -49.20 -17.19
CA THR A 346 -14.23 -48.31 -17.99
C THR A 346 -14.96 -47.01 -18.35
N ALA A 347 -16.25 -47.08 -18.68
CA ALA A 347 -17.06 -45.89 -18.91
C ALA A 347 -17.17 -45.02 -17.65
N ALA A 348 -17.43 -45.62 -16.48
CA ALA A 348 -17.46 -44.92 -15.20
C ALA A 348 -16.09 -44.28 -14.86
N PHE A 349 -14.98 -44.99 -15.13
CA PHE A 349 -13.63 -44.47 -14.95
C PHE A 349 -13.37 -43.24 -15.81
N ASN A 350 -13.79 -43.27 -17.08
CA ASN A 350 -13.63 -42.15 -18.01
C ASN A 350 -14.48 -40.93 -17.62
N ARG A 351 -15.63 -41.13 -16.97
CA ARG A 351 -16.45 -40.05 -16.38
C ARG A 351 -15.90 -39.52 -15.04
N ARG A 352 -14.77 -40.04 -14.56
CA ARG A 352 -14.17 -39.73 -13.25
C ARG A 352 -15.01 -40.16 -12.05
N GLU A 353 -15.93 -41.10 -12.24
CA GLU A 353 -16.75 -41.71 -11.19
C GLU A 353 -15.95 -42.84 -10.52
N TYR A 354 -14.78 -42.53 -9.96
CA TYR A 354 -13.78 -43.54 -9.60
C TYR A 354 -14.26 -44.54 -8.53
N ALA A 355 -15.09 -44.12 -7.57
CA ALA A 355 -15.69 -45.02 -6.59
C ALA A 355 -16.62 -46.05 -7.26
N LEU A 356 -17.44 -45.60 -8.21
CA LEU A 356 -18.30 -46.49 -9.01
C LEU A 356 -17.44 -47.42 -9.88
N ALA A 357 -16.44 -46.87 -10.58
CA ALA A 357 -15.52 -47.64 -11.40
C ALA A 357 -14.79 -48.73 -10.60
N SER A 358 -14.28 -48.41 -9.42
CA SER A 358 -13.60 -49.37 -8.53
C SER A 358 -14.51 -50.54 -8.14
N SER A 359 -15.74 -50.26 -7.71
CA SER A 359 -16.72 -51.29 -7.38
C SER A 359 -17.13 -52.14 -8.59
N THR A 360 -17.28 -51.53 -9.77
CA THR A 360 -17.66 -52.24 -11.00
C THR A 360 -16.51 -53.09 -11.54
N PHE A 361 -15.25 -52.63 -11.44
CA PHE A 361 -14.08 -53.45 -11.76
C PHE A 361 -13.93 -54.64 -10.81
N ALA A 362 -14.22 -54.45 -9.52
CA ALA A 362 -14.20 -55.56 -8.55
C ALA A 362 -15.23 -56.64 -8.90
N GLU A 363 -16.40 -56.24 -9.42
CA GLU A 363 -17.43 -57.14 -9.91
C GLU A 363 -17.02 -57.84 -11.22
N ALA A 364 -16.49 -57.10 -12.20
CA ALA A 364 -15.94 -57.69 -13.43
C ALA A 364 -14.87 -58.76 -13.13
N ARG A 365 -13.97 -58.46 -12.17
CA ARG A 365 -12.96 -59.42 -11.70
C ARG A 365 -13.58 -60.70 -11.12
N ARG A 366 -14.64 -60.58 -10.31
CA ARG A 366 -15.36 -61.75 -9.76
C ARG A 366 -15.97 -62.57 -10.88
N GLN A 367 -16.61 -61.94 -11.85
CA GLN A 367 -17.24 -62.61 -12.99
C GLN A 367 -16.21 -63.30 -13.91
N PHE A 368 -15.07 -62.67 -14.20
CA PHE A 368 -13.98 -63.32 -14.94
C PHE A 368 -13.40 -64.51 -14.18
N THR A 369 -13.22 -64.41 -12.86
CA THR A 369 -12.73 -65.52 -12.03
C THR A 369 -13.71 -66.68 -12.05
N ALA A 370 -15.01 -66.41 -11.95
CA ALA A 370 -16.06 -67.42 -12.07
C ALA A 370 -16.07 -68.07 -13.46
N ALA A 371 -15.95 -67.28 -14.53
CA ALA A 371 -15.85 -67.80 -15.90
C ALA A 371 -14.62 -68.70 -16.08
N ALA A 372 -13.46 -68.32 -15.53
CA ALA A 372 -12.26 -69.15 -15.52
C ALA A 372 -12.47 -70.48 -14.79
N GLN A 373 -13.09 -70.46 -13.60
CA GLN A 373 -13.39 -71.66 -12.82
C GLN A 373 -14.35 -72.59 -13.55
N MET A 374 -15.44 -72.05 -14.12
CA MET A 374 -16.39 -72.82 -14.93
C MET A 374 -15.69 -73.47 -16.12
N ALA A 375 -14.82 -72.72 -16.80
CA ALA A 375 -14.08 -73.20 -17.95
C ALA A 375 -13.10 -74.32 -17.58
N SER A 376 -12.35 -74.17 -16.48
CA SER A 376 -11.46 -75.23 -15.97
C SER A 376 -12.23 -76.50 -15.58
N VAL A 377 -13.37 -76.37 -14.89
CA VAL A 377 -14.20 -77.54 -14.51
C VAL A 377 -14.73 -78.26 -15.75
N ALA A 378 -15.16 -77.52 -16.78
CA ALA A 378 -15.62 -78.09 -18.03
C ALA A 378 -14.47 -78.73 -18.83
N ALA A 379 -13.29 -78.10 -18.87
CA ALA A 379 -12.09 -78.64 -19.50
C ALA A 379 -11.63 -79.95 -18.82
N ASP A 380 -11.66 -80.00 -17.48
CA ASP A 380 -11.35 -81.21 -16.70
C ASP A 380 -12.38 -82.33 -16.91
N ALA A 381 -13.66 -81.98 -17.04
CA ALA A 381 -14.71 -82.94 -17.37
C ALA A 381 -14.53 -83.52 -18.79
N GLU A 382 -14.16 -82.69 -19.77
CA GLU A 382 -13.83 -83.16 -21.12
C GLU A 382 -12.56 -84.01 -21.12
N ALA A 383 -11.52 -83.61 -20.38
CA ALA A 383 -10.28 -84.39 -20.25
C ALA A 383 -10.55 -85.77 -19.64
N ARG A 384 -11.35 -85.84 -18.57
CA ARG A 384 -11.79 -87.12 -17.96
C ARG A 384 -12.63 -87.96 -18.92
N ARG A 385 -13.51 -87.33 -19.70
CA ARG A 385 -14.32 -88.03 -20.71
C ARG A 385 -13.43 -88.62 -21.83
N VAL A 386 -12.44 -87.86 -22.28
CA VAL A 386 -11.45 -88.32 -23.26
C VAL A 386 -10.62 -89.46 -22.69
N GLU A 387 -10.16 -89.37 -21.44
CA GLU A 387 -9.40 -90.43 -20.79
C GLU A 387 -10.23 -91.72 -20.63
N ALA A 388 -11.50 -91.60 -20.23
CA ALA A 388 -12.42 -92.73 -20.17
C ALA A 388 -12.63 -93.37 -21.56
N MET A 389 -12.88 -92.55 -22.59
CA MET A 389 -13.01 -93.04 -23.97
C MET A 389 -11.71 -93.68 -24.50
N MET A 390 -10.55 -93.15 -24.14
CA MET A 390 -9.25 -93.71 -24.49
C MET A 390 -9.01 -95.05 -23.78
N SER A 391 -9.41 -95.18 -22.52
CA SER A 391 -9.35 -96.43 -21.74
C SER A 391 -10.28 -97.50 -22.33
N ASP A 392 -11.52 -97.11 -22.67
CA ASP A 392 -12.48 -97.99 -23.31
C ASP A 392 -12.01 -98.41 -24.72
N ALA A 393 -11.44 -97.50 -25.51
CA ALA A 393 -10.90 -97.81 -26.83
C ALA A 393 -9.72 -98.79 -26.77
N ARG A 394 -8.84 -98.67 -25.76
CA ARG A 394 -7.78 -99.66 -25.50
C ARG A 394 -8.38 -101.03 -25.17
N ARG A 395 -9.39 -101.06 -24.29
CA ARG A 395 -10.07 -102.30 -23.90
C ARG A 395 -10.73 -102.98 -25.10
N SER A 396 -11.39 -102.23 -26.00
CA SER A 396 -11.99 -102.77 -27.22
C SER A 396 -10.95 -103.31 -28.22
N LEU A 397 -9.78 -102.66 -28.33
CA LEU A 397 -8.68 -103.15 -29.17
C LEU A 397 -8.09 -104.46 -28.62
N GLU A 398 -7.95 -104.57 -27.30
CA GLU A 398 -7.49 -105.79 -26.61
C GLU A 398 -8.48 -106.94 -26.78
N SER A 399 -9.80 -106.68 -26.74
CA SER A 399 -10.84 -107.68 -26.96
C SER A 399 -11.06 -108.06 -28.43
N GLY A 400 -10.34 -107.42 -29.37
CA GLY A 400 -10.43 -107.69 -30.81
C GLY A 400 -11.56 -106.97 -31.56
N ASP A 401 -12.35 -106.11 -30.90
CA ASP A 401 -13.37 -105.29 -31.57
C ASP A 401 -12.74 -103.98 -32.09
N VAL A 402 -12.02 -104.14 -33.20
CA VAL A 402 -11.26 -103.05 -33.84
C VAL A 402 -12.19 -101.95 -34.37
N ALA A 403 -13.40 -102.31 -34.80
CA ALA A 403 -14.38 -101.35 -35.30
C ALA A 403 -14.94 -100.45 -34.19
N ALA A 404 -15.20 -100.99 -33.00
CA ALA A 404 -15.59 -100.18 -31.84
C ALA A 404 -14.46 -99.25 -31.38
N CYS A 405 -13.21 -99.74 -31.37
CA CYS A 405 -12.03 -98.93 -31.06
C CYS A 405 -11.91 -97.71 -31.99
N LEU A 406 -11.99 -97.90 -33.31
CA LEU A 406 -11.89 -96.80 -34.28
C LEU A 406 -13.02 -95.77 -34.17
N ARG A 407 -14.26 -96.20 -33.87
CA ARG A 407 -15.38 -95.27 -33.63
C ARG A 407 -15.17 -94.41 -32.38
N GLN A 408 -14.70 -95.01 -31.28
CA GLN A 408 -14.41 -94.28 -30.05
C GLN A 408 -13.25 -93.29 -30.23
N LEU A 409 -12.20 -93.70 -30.96
CA LEU A 409 -11.08 -92.82 -31.30
C LEU A 409 -11.49 -91.67 -32.23
N ALA A 410 -12.42 -91.88 -33.17
CA ALA A 410 -12.96 -90.80 -33.99
C ALA A 410 -13.67 -89.73 -33.13
N VAL A 411 -14.41 -90.14 -32.09
CA VAL A 411 -15.04 -89.20 -31.14
C VAL A 411 -13.99 -88.47 -30.30
N VAL A 412 -12.93 -89.15 -29.85
CA VAL A 412 -11.82 -88.52 -29.11
C VAL A 412 -11.10 -87.48 -29.98
N VAL A 413 -10.81 -87.80 -31.24
CA VAL A 413 -10.17 -86.87 -32.18
C VAL A 413 -11.08 -85.69 -32.53
N ALA A 414 -12.40 -85.89 -32.58
CA ALA A 414 -13.35 -84.80 -32.75
C ALA A 414 -13.42 -83.85 -31.53
N LEU A 415 -13.25 -84.38 -30.32
CA LEU A 415 -13.23 -83.58 -29.09
C LEU A 415 -11.89 -82.85 -28.89
N ARG A 416 -10.76 -83.53 -29.11
CA ARG A 416 -9.41 -82.97 -29.05
C ARG A 416 -8.62 -83.31 -30.32
N PRO A 417 -8.69 -82.47 -31.36
CA PRO A 417 -7.89 -82.62 -32.57
C PRO A 417 -6.39 -82.65 -32.23
N GLY A 418 -5.64 -83.61 -32.79
CA GLY A 418 -4.19 -83.76 -32.55
C GLY A 418 -3.82 -84.42 -31.22
N HIS A 419 -4.70 -85.23 -30.60
CA HIS A 419 -4.37 -85.98 -29.39
C HIS A 419 -3.38 -87.12 -29.71
N PRO A 420 -2.10 -87.05 -29.30
CA PRO A 420 -1.04 -87.94 -29.81
C PRO A 420 -1.30 -89.41 -29.49
N ALA A 421 -1.70 -89.70 -28.24
CA ALA A 421 -2.00 -91.08 -27.84
C ALA A 421 -3.26 -91.65 -28.53
N ALA A 422 -4.17 -90.80 -29.01
CA ALA A 422 -5.37 -91.24 -29.73
C ALA A 422 -5.03 -91.56 -31.19
N GLU A 423 -4.17 -90.76 -31.81
CA GLU A 423 -3.66 -91.01 -33.16
C GLU A 423 -2.80 -92.26 -33.22
N GLU A 424 -1.89 -92.45 -32.25
CA GLU A 424 -1.07 -93.65 -32.15
C GLU A 424 -1.92 -94.92 -31.97
N LEU A 425 -2.92 -94.87 -31.08
CA LEU A 425 -3.83 -95.99 -30.88
C LEU A 425 -4.69 -96.26 -32.14
N ARG A 426 -5.05 -95.21 -32.88
CA ARG A 426 -5.79 -95.33 -34.14
C ARG A 426 -4.95 -96.04 -35.21
N GLU A 427 -3.69 -95.67 -35.37
CA GLU A 427 -2.78 -96.35 -36.29
C GLU A 427 -2.58 -97.83 -35.94
N GLN A 428 -2.47 -98.15 -34.65
CA GLN A 428 -2.38 -99.53 -34.18
C GLN A 428 -3.66 -100.32 -34.48
N ALA A 429 -4.83 -99.72 -34.24
CA ALA A 429 -6.12 -100.31 -34.55
C ALA A 429 -6.29 -100.54 -36.07
N GLU A 430 -5.94 -99.57 -36.92
CA GLU A 430 -5.98 -99.73 -38.38
C GLU A 430 -5.04 -100.84 -38.88
N LYS A 431 -3.83 -100.97 -38.30
CA LYS A 431 -2.90 -102.07 -38.62
C LYS A 431 -3.50 -103.44 -38.25
N ARG A 432 -4.14 -103.54 -37.09
CA ARG A 432 -4.85 -104.76 -36.66
C ARG A 432 -6.06 -105.07 -37.54
N LEU A 433 -6.82 -104.05 -37.95
CA LEU A 433 -7.93 -104.23 -38.89
C LEU A 433 -7.43 -104.85 -40.20
N ARG A 434 -6.34 -104.32 -40.78
CA ARG A 434 -5.72 -104.88 -41.98
C ARG A 434 -5.21 -106.31 -41.80
N GLN A 435 -4.71 -106.67 -40.61
CA GLN A 435 -4.27 -108.04 -40.30
C GLN A 435 -5.45 -109.01 -40.19
N VAL A 436 -6.56 -108.60 -39.58
CA VAL A 436 -7.79 -109.39 -39.47
C VAL A 436 -8.46 -109.52 -40.84
N GLU A 437 -8.50 -108.46 -41.64
CA GLU A 437 -8.99 -108.48 -43.03
C GLU A 437 -8.08 -109.33 -43.93
N ALA A 438 -6.76 -109.32 -43.74
CA ALA A 438 -5.83 -110.21 -44.45
C ALA A 438 -5.96 -111.68 -44.02
N ALA A 439 -6.26 -111.93 -42.74
CA ALA A 439 -6.56 -113.27 -42.24
C ALA A 439 -7.93 -113.78 -42.72
N ALA A 440 -8.92 -112.89 -42.88
CA ALA A 440 -10.23 -113.20 -43.45
C ALA A 440 -10.18 -113.36 -44.98
N ALA A 441 -9.36 -112.58 -45.69
CA ALA A 441 -9.12 -112.71 -47.13
C ALA A 441 -8.25 -113.94 -47.49
N GLY A 442 -7.58 -114.55 -46.49
CA GLY A 442 -6.92 -115.85 -46.60
C GLY A 442 -7.84 -117.04 -46.33
N ALA A 443 -9.13 -116.81 -46.02
CA ALA A 443 -10.09 -117.85 -45.68
C ALA A 443 -11.38 -117.72 -46.52
N GLU A 444 -11.37 -118.33 -47.70
CA GLU A 444 -12.57 -118.78 -48.40
C GLU A 444 -12.30 -120.18 -49.02
N PRO A 445 -13.33 -121.01 -49.28
CA PRO A 445 -13.84 -121.97 -48.30
C PRO A 445 -13.84 -123.42 -48.86
N ALA A 446 -14.01 -124.42 -48.00
CA ALA A 446 -14.28 -125.80 -48.42
C ALA A 446 -15.21 -126.52 -47.43
N ASP A 447 -16.50 -126.43 -47.73
CA ASP A 447 -17.42 -127.54 -48.00
C ASP A 447 -17.24 -128.88 -47.25
N HIS A 448 -18.28 -129.24 -46.50
CA HIS A 448 -19.02 -130.51 -46.57
C HIS A 448 -20.25 -130.38 -45.64
N GLU A 449 -21.48 -130.20 -46.13
CA GLU A 449 -22.37 -131.19 -46.78
C GLU A 449 -22.38 -132.58 -46.13
N VAL A 450 -23.55 -132.96 -45.57
CA VAL A 450 -24.22 -134.29 -45.52
C VAL A 450 -25.31 -134.17 -44.42
N ALA A 451 -26.59 -133.93 -44.71
CA ALA A 451 -27.64 -134.75 -45.33
C ALA A 451 -28.71 -135.14 -44.29
N GLY A 452 -29.99 -135.04 -44.63
CA GLY A 452 -31.08 -135.58 -43.81
C GLY A 452 -32.43 -134.89 -44.00
N ASP A 453 -33.13 -135.29 -45.06
CA ASP A 453 -34.45 -134.87 -45.52
C ASP A 453 -35.60 -134.94 -44.49
N GLY A 454 -36.68 -134.19 -44.75
CA GLY A 454 -38.00 -134.56 -44.22
C GLY A 454 -39.05 -133.45 -44.15
N GLN A 455 -39.81 -133.28 -45.23
CA GLN A 455 -41.03 -132.47 -45.35
C GLN A 455 -42.00 -132.51 -44.15
N GLY A 456 -42.61 -131.37 -43.86
CA GLY A 456 -43.81 -131.27 -43.01
C GLY A 456 -44.43 -129.88 -43.01
N ASN A 457 -45.48 -129.73 -43.80
CA ASN A 457 -46.32 -128.54 -43.95
C ASN A 457 -47.02 -128.12 -42.64
N THR A 458 -47.63 -126.92 -42.70
CA THR A 458 -48.85 -126.45 -42.01
C THR A 458 -48.79 -125.62 -40.70
N THR A 459 -49.34 -124.40 -40.84
CA THR A 459 -50.28 -123.67 -39.95
C THR A 459 -49.76 -122.70 -38.88
N ALA A 460 -50.09 -121.43 -39.15
CA ALA A 460 -50.47 -120.29 -38.29
C ALA A 460 -51.08 -120.63 -36.89
N PRO A 461 -51.27 -119.69 -35.93
CA PRO A 461 -51.52 -118.25 -36.16
C PRO A 461 -50.94 -117.24 -35.15
N ALA A 462 -51.11 -115.95 -35.48
CA ALA A 462 -51.06 -114.83 -34.54
C ALA A 462 -52.24 -114.90 -33.52
N PRO A 463 -52.29 -114.11 -32.42
CA PRO A 463 -52.59 -112.68 -32.53
C PRO A 463 -52.09 -111.71 -31.41
N ALA A 464 -52.11 -110.42 -31.77
CA ALA A 464 -52.63 -109.24 -31.04
C ALA A 464 -52.10 -108.81 -29.65
N ALA A 465 -51.46 -107.61 -29.62
CA ALA A 465 -51.96 -106.30 -29.08
C ALA A 465 -52.63 -106.22 -27.68
N PRO A 466 -52.95 -105.01 -27.14
CA PRO A 466 -52.23 -103.72 -27.01
C PRO A 466 -52.36 -103.13 -25.58
N THR A 467 -51.87 -101.92 -25.31
CA THR A 467 -52.67 -100.84 -24.65
C THR A 467 -52.04 -99.47 -24.90
N THR A 468 -52.76 -98.69 -25.69
CA THR A 468 -52.72 -97.23 -25.82
C THR A 468 -53.54 -96.61 -24.68
N VAL A 469 -53.28 -95.34 -24.30
CA VAL A 469 -54.19 -94.26 -23.80
C VAL A 469 -53.30 -93.26 -23.02
N ALA A 470 -53.29 -91.95 -23.21
CA ALA A 470 -53.90 -91.04 -24.18
C ALA A 470 -53.23 -89.65 -24.03
N GLU A 471 -52.99 -88.98 -25.16
CA GLU A 471 -53.05 -87.51 -25.27
C GLU A 471 -54.54 -87.10 -25.26
N PRO A 472 -54.93 -85.87 -24.89
CA PRO A 472 -55.09 -84.91 -25.99
C PRO A 472 -54.77 -83.45 -25.66
N GLN A 473 -54.58 -82.73 -26.76
CA GLN A 473 -54.38 -81.29 -26.93
C GLN A 473 -55.55 -80.41 -26.48
N ALA A 474 -55.18 -79.21 -26.02
CA ALA A 474 -55.68 -77.87 -26.37
C ALA A 474 -57.18 -77.63 -26.67
N ARG A 475 -57.76 -76.59 -26.02
CA ARG A 475 -58.24 -75.34 -26.68
C ARG A 475 -58.89 -74.31 -25.73
N ASP A 476 -58.43 -73.08 -25.87
CA ASP A 476 -59.13 -71.78 -25.95
C ASP A 476 -60.55 -71.55 -25.39
N ARG A 477 -60.66 -70.53 -24.52
CA ARG A 477 -61.48 -69.29 -24.65
C ARG A 477 -61.30 -68.46 -23.36
N ALA A 478 -60.72 -67.25 -23.34
CA ALA A 478 -61.10 -65.97 -23.94
C ALA A 478 -62.48 -65.43 -23.50
N VAL A 479 -62.50 -64.38 -22.66
CA VAL A 479 -63.23 -63.08 -22.77
C VAL A 479 -62.62 -62.13 -21.70
N SER A 480 -61.88 -61.07 -22.08
CA SER A 480 -62.29 -59.64 -22.16
C SER A 480 -62.85 -59.08 -20.83
N SER A 481 -62.40 -57.96 -20.26
CA SER A 481 -62.26 -56.64 -20.90
C SER A 481 -61.78 -55.56 -19.90
N VAL A 482 -61.15 -54.50 -20.44
CA VAL A 482 -61.25 -53.07 -20.05
C VAL A 482 -60.25 -52.47 -19.03
N GLU A 483 -59.30 -51.68 -19.58
CA GLU A 483 -58.62 -50.47 -19.06
C GLU A 483 -59.62 -49.43 -18.47
N PRO A 484 -59.27 -48.39 -17.66
CA PRO A 484 -58.08 -47.54 -17.86
C PRO A 484 -57.43 -46.92 -16.59
N ALA A 485 -56.25 -46.34 -16.82
CA ALA A 485 -55.65 -45.10 -16.28
C ALA A 485 -55.93 -44.56 -14.85
N GLN A 486 -54.82 -44.03 -14.30
CA GLN A 486 -54.64 -42.95 -13.31
C GLN A 486 -54.56 -43.27 -11.80
N LYS A 487 -53.45 -42.76 -11.25
CA LYS A 487 -53.30 -41.84 -10.11
C LYS A 487 -52.53 -42.37 -8.88
N ILE A 488 -51.51 -41.57 -8.56
CA ILE A 488 -50.65 -41.52 -7.37
C ILE A 488 -51.48 -41.56 -6.07
N PRO A 489 -50.97 -42.16 -4.99
CA PRO A 489 -50.58 -41.31 -3.87
C PRO A 489 -49.20 -41.64 -3.27
N ASP A 490 -48.62 -40.58 -2.72
CA ASP A 490 -47.46 -40.56 -1.83
C ASP A 490 -47.49 -41.64 -0.75
N ALA A 491 -46.31 -42.22 -0.47
CA ALA A 491 -46.03 -42.86 0.81
C ALA A 491 -44.61 -42.51 1.26
N THR A 492 -44.59 -41.49 2.11
CA THR A 492 -43.51 -41.02 2.98
C THR A 492 -42.90 -42.15 3.80
N GLY A 493 -41.65 -42.52 3.47
CA GLY A 493 -40.79 -43.38 4.29
C GLY A 493 -39.98 -42.57 5.28
N ARG A 494 -40.47 -42.52 6.52
CA ARG A 494 -39.86 -41.91 7.71
C ARG A 494 -38.43 -42.38 7.96
N GLY A 495 -37.50 -41.43 8.11
CA GLY A 495 -36.27 -41.64 8.88
C GLY A 495 -36.53 -41.61 10.39
N PRO A 496 -35.73 -42.29 11.22
CA PRO A 496 -35.85 -42.21 12.66
C PRO A 496 -35.24 -40.90 13.18
N ALA A 497 -36.09 -40.10 13.84
CA ALA A 497 -35.73 -38.90 14.58
C ALA A 497 -35.20 -39.27 15.97
N ILE A 498 -34.11 -38.62 16.39
CA ILE A 498 -33.64 -38.58 17.78
C ILE A 498 -34.35 -37.39 18.46
N PRO A 499 -35.07 -37.58 19.58
CA PRO A 499 -35.75 -36.49 20.27
C PRO A 499 -34.80 -35.71 21.17
N ARG A 500 -34.97 -34.39 21.10
CA ARG A 500 -34.41 -33.38 22.00
C ARG A 500 -35.57 -32.95 22.90
N GLU A 501 -35.51 -33.29 24.18
CA GLU A 501 -36.41 -32.72 25.19
C GLU A 501 -35.61 -31.90 26.20
N ALA A 502 -35.97 -30.63 26.29
CA ALA A 502 -35.82 -29.81 27.48
C ALA A 502 -37.17 -29.82 28.21
N PRO A 503 -37.19 -29.59 29.54
CA PRO A 503 -38.36 -29.01 30.18
C PRO A 503 -38.09 -27.61 30.72
N ALA A 504 -39.11 -26.76 30.56
CA ALA A 504 -39.18 -25.39 31.03
C ALA A 504 -39.92 -25.30 32.38
N VAL A 505 -39.40 -24.42 33.25
CA VAL A 505 -40.11 -23.41 34.08
C VAL A 505 -41.21 -23.86 35.06
N THR A 506 -41.01 -23.52 36.34
CA THR A 506 -41.90 -22.62 37.13
C THR A 506 -41.25 -22.26 38.47
N GLY A 507 -41.49 -21.05 38.98
CA GLY A 507 -41.36 -20.72 40.41
C GLY A 507 -40.55 -19.48 40.77
N SER A 508 -41.26 -18.38 41.01
CA SER A 508 -40.80 -17.06 41.51
C SER A 508 -40.55 -17.05 43.02
N ALA A 509 -39.55 -16.28 43.53
CA ALA A 509 -39.69 -15.34 44.66
C ALA A 509 -38.35 -14.70 45.13
N ALA A 510 -38.36 -13.36 45.21
CA ALA A 510 -37.85 -12.50 46.29
C ALA A 510 -36.33 -12.32 46.59
N ALA A 511 -35.97 -11.02 46.63
CA ALA A 511 -35.27 -10.32 47.71
C ALA A 511 -33.71 -10.25 47.77
N THR A 512 -33.23 -9.00 47.61
CA THR A 512 -32.35 -8.26 48.54
C THR A 512 -30.86 -8.61 48.65
N GLN A 513 -30.04 -7.78 47.99
CA GLN A 513 -28.85 -7.05 48.50
C GLN A 513 -27.64 -7.79 49.16
N PRO A 514 -26.47 -7.12 49.24
CA PRO A 514 -25.15 -7.73 49.05
C PRO A 514 -24.41 -8.01 50.37
N PHE A 515 -23.35 -8.82 50.31
CA PHE A 515 -22.35 -8.87 51.38
C PHE A 515 -20.92 -9.01 50.86
N ALA A 516 -20.04 -8.32 51.57
CA ALA A 516 -18.65 -8.05 51.29
C ALA A 516 -17.70 -8.98 52.05
N ALA A 517 -16.42 -8.83 51.68
CA ALA A 517 -15.22 -8.85 52.52
C ALA A 517 -14.66 -10.18 53.03
N THR A 518 -13.37 -10.37 52.78
CA THR A 518 -12.25 -10.46 53.76
C THR A 518 -10.98 -10.68 52.93
N SER A 519 -9.75 -10.34 53.30
CA SER A 519 -9.10 -9.53 54.33
C SER A 519 -7.62 -9.57 53.95
N GLY A 520 -6.86 -8.50 54.17
CA GLY A 520 -5.42 -8.48 53.91
C GLY A 520 -4.79 -7.11 54.11
N ALA A 521 -4.82 -6.65 55.36
CA ALA A 521 -4.26 -5.39 55.83
C ALA A 521 -2.72 -5.38 55.82
N GLY A 522 -2.15 -4.17 55.65
CA GLY A 522 -0.73 -3.89 55.82
C GLY A 522 -0.44 -2.40 55.61
N ASP A 523 -0.94 -1.56 56.52
CA ASP A 523 -0.64 -0.13 56.64
C ASP A 523 0.43 0.07 57.72
N ILE A 524 1.58 0.67 57.39
CA ILE A 524 2.45 1.40 58.31
C ILE A 524 3.04 2.61 57.55
N GLY A 525 2.35 3.74 57.61
CA GLY A 525 2.76 4.86 58.47
C GLY A 525 4.06 5.64 58.20
N SER A 526 3.84 6.95 57.98
CA SER A 526 4.63 8.13 58.40
C SER A 526 5.82 8.58 57.55
N ARG A 527 5.81 9.78 56.93
CA ARG A 527 5.81 11.19 57.42
C ARG A 527 7.23 11.78 57.56
N ARG A 528 7.41 12.87 56.78
CA ARG A 528 8.17 14.12 57.05
C ARG A 528 9.66 14.28 56.71
N ASP A 529 9.85 15.28 55.82
CA ASP A 529 10.67 16.50 55.94
C ASP A 529 12.19 16.52 55.62
N ARG A 530 12.46 17.35 54.60
CA ARG A 530 13.40 18.50 54.54
C ARG A 530 14.93 18.32 54.63
N THR A 531 15.53 18.80 53.53
CA THR A 531 16.63 19.80 53.42
C THR A 531 18.10 19.42 53.61
N ARG A 532 18.85 19.86 52.58
CA ARG A 532 20.18 20.53 52.56
C ARG A 532 21.48 19.74 52.83
N ALA A 533 22.26 19.64 51.75
CA ALA A 533 23.59 20.24 51.53
C ALA A 533 24.86 19.69 52.22
N HIS A 534 25.97 19.78 51.46
CA HIS A 534 27.40 19.61 51.80
C HIS A 534 27.86 18.14 51.98
N ASP A 535 28.98 17.63 51.43
CA ASP A 535 30.23 18.20 50.91
C ASP A 535 30.94 17.28 49.89
N LEU A 536 31.85 17.88 49.10
CA LEU A 536 32.90 17.26 48.26
C LEU A 536 34.01 16.61 49.11
N PRO A 537 34.88 15.75 48.53
CA PRO A 537 36.17 16.19 47.95
C PRO A 537 36.53 15.45 46.64
N THR A 538 36.84 16.12 45.53
CA THR A 538 38.18 16.55 45.02
C THR A 538 39.29 15.48 44.92
N ALA A 539 39.64 15.12 43.67
CA ALA A 539 41.01 14.90 43.16
C ALA A 539 40.93 14.77 41.62
N SER A 540 41.27 15.83 40.87
CA SER A 540 42.52 15.98 40.09
C SER A 540 42.77 14.84 39.08
N GLY A 541 43.00 15.05 37.79
CA GLY A 541 43.25 16.24 36.97
C GLY A 541 44.10 15.81 35.78
N ARG A 542 43.75 16.23 34.55
CA ARG A 542 44.72 16.56 33.47
C ARG A 542 43.97 17.12 32.26
N ARG A 543 44.24 18.39 31.97
CA ARG A 543 44.04 19.02 30.65
C ARG A 543 45.16 18.59 29.70
N PRO A 544 44.94 18.73 28.38
CA PRO A 544 45.77 19.68 27.66
C PRO A 544 44.97 20.69 26.82
N ARG A 545 45.68 21.78 26.51
CA ARG A 545 45.26 23.01 25.83
C ARG A 545 45.52 22.93 24.30
N PRO A 546 45.11 23.95 23.52
CA PRO A 546 44.60 23.81 22.16
C PRO A 546 45.64 24.04 21.07
N PHE A 547 45.39 23.49 19.88
CA PHE A 547 45.98 23.98 18.63
C PHE A 547 44.91 24.03 17.52
N GLY A 548 44.74 25.23 16.98
CA GLY A 548 44.95 25.51 15.56
C GLY A 548 43.95 24.95 14.55
N THR A 549 43.08 25.86 14.10
CA THR A 549 42.26 25.80 12.88
C THR A 549 43.06 25.53 11.60
N LYS A 550 42.57 24.62 10.74
CA LYS A 550 42.30 24.77 9.28
C LYS A 550 42.06 23.39 8.60
N ALA A 551 41.17 23.39 7.60
CA ALA A 551 40.74 22.32 6.66
C ALA A 551 39.69 21.32 7.21
N ALA A 552 38.39 21.47 6.91
CA ALA A 552 37.68 21.12 5.65
C ALA A 552 37.58 19.59 5.46
N ALA A 553 36.48 18.95 5.87
CA ALA A 553 35.22 18.72 5.15
C ALA A 553 35.25 17.42 4.28
N ILE A 554 34.13 16.67 4.29
CA ILE A 554 33.80 15.45 3.50
C ILE A 554 34.33 14.15 4.18
N VAL A 555 33.58 13.11 4.61
CA VAL A 555 32.34 12.45 4.17
C VAL A 555 31.63 11.85 5.41
N LEU A 556 30.38 12.24 5.67
CA LEU A 556 29.44 11.49 6.51
C LEU A 556 28.07 11.64 5.85
N GLY A 557 27.83 10.81 4.83
CA GLY A 557 26.63 10.85 4.00
C GLY A 557 26.30 9.46 3.49
N GLY A 558 25.56 8.69 4.29
CA GLY A 558 25.19 7.31 3.94
C GLY A 558 23.84 6.84 4.46
N VAL A 559 23.01 7.73 5.07
CA VAL A 559 21.68 7.33 5.59
C VAL A 559 20.56 8.31 5.21
N ALA A 560 20.84 9.46 4.58
CA ALA A 560 19.82 10.49 4.30
C ALA A 560 19.10 10.38 2.94
N ALA A 561 19.32 9.31 2.15
CA ALA A 561 18.73 9.18 0.80
C ALA A 561 17.40 8.41 0.73
N ILE A 562 16.86 7.92 1.86
CA ILE A 562 15.65 7.08 1.86
C ILE A 562 14.36 7.86 2.19
N VAL A 563 14.45 9.09 2.71
CA VAL A 563 13.24 9.86 3.13
C VAL A 563 12.69 10.80 2.03
N ILE A 564 13.46 11.15 1.00
CA ILE A 564 13.03 12.14 -0.01
C ILE A 564 12.09 11.55 -1.08
N VAL A 565 12.03 10.23 -1.24
CA VAL A 565 11.16 9.57 -2.25
C VAL A 565 9.68 9.55 -1.82
N ALA A 566 9.36 9.67 -0.53
CA ALA A 566 7.98 9.65 -0.05
C ALA A 566 7.25 11.01 -0.18
N SER A 567 7.97 12.14 -0.18
CA SER A 567 7.35 13.48 -0.09
C SER A 567 6.92 14.07 -1.44
N VAL A 568 7.39 13.56 -2.58
CA VAL A 568 7.11 14.16 -3.92
C VAL A 568 5.85 13.59 -4.58
N LEU A 569 5.27 12.51 -4.05
CA LEU A 569 4.14 11.81 -4.67
C LEU A 569 2.74 12.37 -4.31
N VAL A 570 2.65 13.36 -3.41
CA VAL A 570 1.36 13.93 -2.95
C VAL A 570 0.93 15.18 -3.73
N ILE A 571 1.81 15.83 -4.51
CA ILE A 571 1.51 17.15 -5.11
C ILE A 571 0.92 17.10 -6.53
N PHE A 572 0.95 15.97 -7.24
CA PHE A 572 0.63 15.96 -8.68
C PHE A 572 -0.67 15.25 -9.13
N PHE A 573 -1.52 14.76 -8.22
CA PHE A 573 -2.81 14.16 -8.59
C PHE A 573 -4.00 14.99 -8.10
N ARG A 574 -4.43 15.94 -8.92
CA ARG A 574 -5.71 16.65 -8.77
C ARG A 574 -6.64 16.20 -9.91
N PRO A 575 -7.77 15.50 -9.64
CA PRO A 575 -8.72 15.15 -10.69
C PRO A 575 -9.57 16.37 -11.03
N SER A 576 -9.54 16.79 -12.30
CA SER A 576 -10.48 17.75 -12.89
C SER A 576 -11.53 16.98 -13.69
N GLY A 577 -12.80 17.08 -13.30
CA GLY A 577 -13.92 16.62 -14.12
C GLY A 577 -15.11 16.12 -13.32
N GLY A 578 -16.01 17.03 -12.91
CA GLY A 578 -17.37 16.72 -12.48
C GLY A 578 -18.39 17.44 -13.37
N PRO A 579 -19.53 16.82 -13.74
CA PRO A 579 -20.55 17.39 -14.64
C PRO A 579 -21.46 18.43 -13.93
N PRO A 580 -22.24 19.23 -14.68
CA PRO A 580 -22.93 20.40 -14.13
C PRO A 580 -24.10 20.05 -13.21
N LEU A 581 -24.25 20.90 -12.20
CA LEU A 581 -25.21 20.89 -11.11
C LEU A 581 -26.67 20.96 -11.60
N VAL A 582 -27.50 20.09 -11.02
CA VAL A 582 -28.96 20.23 -10.93
C VAL A 582 -29.27 21.27 -9.85
N SER A 583 -30.13 22.23 -10.19
CA SER A 583 -30.63 23.32 -9.34
C SER A 583 -31.40 22.83 -8.11
N PRO A 584 -31.24 23.47 -6.94
CA PRO A 584 -32.24 23.41 -5.87
C PRO A 584 -33.27 24.57 -5.96
N PRO A 585 -34.47 24.39 -5.39
CA PRO A 585 -35.59 25.31 -5.53
C PRO A 585 -35.52 26.51 -4.57
N GLU A 586 -36.27 27.55 -4.95
CA GLU A 586 -36.63 28.74 -4.18
C GLU A 586 -36.93 28.51 -2.70
N PRO A 587 -36.69 29.55 -1.88
CA PRO A 587 -37.68 29.97 -0.91
C PRO A 587 -38.23 31.37 -1.22
N GLN A 588 -39.55 31.44 -1.15
CA GLN A 588 -40.39 32.59 -1.38
C GLN A 588 -40.17 33.73 -0.37
N ALA A 589 -40.24 34.94 -0.91
CA ALA A 589 -40.96 36.12 -0.41
C ALA A 589 -40.93 36.45 1.10
N GLY A 590 -40.41 37.64 1.40
CA GLY A 590 -40.74 38.32 2.65
C GLY A 590 -40.11 39.70 2.82
N VAL A 591 -40.92 40.73 2.57
CA VAL A 591 -40.85 42.11 3.11
C VAL A 591 -40.03 43.15 2.34
N ALA A 592 -40.77 43.97 1.61
CA ALA A 592 -40.38 45.26 1.07
C ALA A 592 -40.47 46.38 2.12
N ARG A 593 -39.62 47.41 2.02
CA ARG A 593 -39.98 48.85 2.04
C ARG A 593 -38.78 49.76 1.71
N PRO A 594 -39.01 51.02 1.31
CA PRO A 594 -38.29 51.67 0.21
C PRO A 594 -37.41 52.83 0.69
N VAL A 595 -36.38 53.19 -0.10
CA VAL A 595 -35.84 54.55 -0.09
C VAL A 595 -35.49 54.97 -1.51
N THR A 596 -36.08 56.11 -1.87
CA THR A 596 -35.98 56.92 -3.08
C THR A 596 -34.56 57.45 -3.33
N ARG A 597 -34.07 57.37 -4.58
CA ARG A 597 -32.96 58.19 -5.06
C ARG A 597 -33.43 59.03 -6.26
N PRO A 598 -33.31 60.37 -6.25
CA PRO A 598 -33.74 61.23 -7.33
C PRO A 598 -32.79 61.21 -8.53
N ALA A 599 -33.37 61.51 -9.69
CA ALA A 599 -32.72 61.77 -10.97
C ALA A 599 -32.19 63.21 -11.08
N GLU A 600 -31.16 63.40 -11.93
CA GLU A 600 -30.89 64.53 -12.88
C GLU A 600 -29.38 64.76 -13.09
N PRO A 601 -28.93 65.44 -14.17
CA PRO A 601 -29.35 65.37 -15.57
C PRO A 601 -28.14 65.27 -16.54
N ALA A 602 -28.44 65.30 -17.84
CA ALA A 602 -27.54 65.10 -18.97
C ALA A 602 -26.74 66.35 -19.43
N ALA A 603 -25.63 66.06 -20.14
CA ALA A 603 -24.95 66.80 -21.24
C ALA A 603 -24.12 68.08 -20.88
N PRO A 604 -23.04 68.45 -21.63
CA PRO A 604 -22.84 68.26 -23.08
C PRO A 604 -21.44 67.84 -23.59
N GLN A 605 -21.38 67.67 -24.92
CA GLN A 605 -20.32 67.16 -25.81
C GLN A 605 -19.08 68.08 -25.92
N ALA A 606 -17.85 67.51 -26.00
CA ALA A 606 -16.91 67.46 -27.17
C ALA A 606 -15.58 68.19 -26.83
N PRO A 607 -14.42 68.05 -27.53
CA PRO A 607 -13.97 67.10 -28.57
C PRO A 607 -12.52 66.53 -28.37
N VAL A 608 -12.03 65.82 -29.40
CA VAL A 608 -10.62 65.57 -29.82
C VAL A 608 -9.84 64.38 -29.24
N ALA A 609 -9.48 63.47 -30.16
CA ALA A 609 -8.62 62.30 -29.98
C ALA A 609 -7.12 62.66 -29.90
N PRO A 610 -6.29 61.73 -29.36
CA PRO A 610 -5.12 61.32 -30.13
C PRO A 610 -4.82 59.80 -30.10
N THR A 611 -4.57 59.27 -31.30
CA THR A 611 -3.60 58.21 -31.69
C THR A 611 -3.43 56.94 -30.85
N SER A 612 -3.91 55.82 -31.42
CA SER A 612 -3.46 54.45 -31.12
C SER A 612 -2.09 54.14 -31.77
N PRO A 613 -1.21 53.35 -31.12
CA PRO A 613 0.05 52.87 -31.71
C PRO A 613 -0.16 51.71 -32.72
N PRO A 614 0.84 51.43 -33.58
CA PRO A 614 0.65 50.61 -34.79
C PRO A 614 0.56 49.10 -34.51
N ARG A 615 -0.30 48.45 -35.29
CA ARG A 615 -0.46 46.99 -35.40
C ARG A 615 0.83 46.35 -35.94
N PRO A 616 1.29 45.21 -35.38
CA PRO A 616 2.37 44.42 -35.99
C PRO A 616 1.92 43.85 -37.33
N ILE A 617 2.80 43.98 -38.32
CA ILE A 617 2.66 43.42 -39.67
C ILE A 617 2.62 41.89 -39.56
N ALA A 618 1.57 41.29 -40.10
CA ALA A 618 1.44 39.84 -40.24
C ALA A 618 2.52 39.31 -41.19
N GLN A 619 3.34 38.39 -40.68
CA GLN A 619 4.29 37.62 -41.48
C GLN A 619 3.54 36.67 -42.42
N SER A 620 4.04 36.53 -43.65
CA SER A 620 3.50 35.65 -44.69
C SER A 620 3.46 34.18 -44.23
N PRO A 621 2.50 33.36 -44.69
CA PRO A 621 2.42 31.95 -44.32
C PRO A 621 3.62 31.16 -44.87
N GLU A 622 4.42 30.60 -43.96
CA GLU A 622 5.46 29.62 -44.27
C GLU A 622 4.89 28.35 -44.92
N PRO A 623 5.68 27.62 -45.74
CA PRO A 623 5.21 26.50 -46.52
C PRO A 623 4.74 25.31 -45.67
N PRO A 624 3.65 24.60 -46.05
CA PRO A 624 3.05 23.50 -45.29
C PRO A 624 3.99 22.31 -45.04
N ALA A 625 5.10 22.20 -45.78
CA ALA A 625 6.11 21.15 -45.64
C ALA A 625 6.93 21.24 -44.32
N ALA A 626 7.14 22.44 -43.77
CA ALA A 626 7.88 22.60 -42.52
C ALA A 626 7.08 22.06 -41.33
N ARG A 627 5.76 22.29 -41.34
CA ARG A 627 4.84 21.86 -40.29
C ARG A 627 4.71 20.33 -40.23
N THR A 628 4.56 19.67 -41.38
CA THR A 628 4.49 18.20 -41.43
C THR A 628 5.78 17.52 -40.94
N ALA A 629 6.94 18.11 -41.18
CA ALA A 629 8.22 17.60 -40.67
C ALA A 629 8.31 17.70 -39.13
N VAL A 630 7.88 18.82 -38.55
CA VAL A 630 7.87 19.01 -37.08
C VAL A 630 6.85 18.09 -36.40
N ASP A 631 5.65 17.92 -36.97
CA ASP A 631 4.65 16.97 -36.47
C ASP A 631 5.16 15.52 -36.49
N GLY A 632 5.95 15.16 -37.50
CA GLY A 632 6.64 13.87 -37.57
C GLY A 632 7.63 13.67 -36.43
N LEU A 633 8.47 14.67 -36.15
CA LEU A 633 9.43 14.63 -35.03
C LEU A 633 8.74 14.59 -33.67
N ARG A 634 7.65 15.35 -33.49
CA ARG A 634 6.86 15.31 -32.26
C ARG A 634 6.33 13.90 -31.97
N LYS A 635 5.81 13.20 -32.98
CA LYS A 635 5.39 11.79 -32.86
C LYS A 635 6.55 10.88 -32.47
N GLN A 636 7.73 11.06 -33.07
CA GLN A 636 8.92 10.29 -32.71
C GLN A 636 9.37 10.53 -31.27
N VAL A 637 9.35 11.77 -30.79
CA VAL A 637 9.70 12.11 -29.41
C VAL A 637 8.73 11.47 -28.41
N LEU A 638 7.43 11.49 -28.71
CA LEU A 638 6.43 10.81 -27.86
C LEU A 638 6.66 9.30 -27.82
N ALA A 639 6.94 8.66 -28.97
CA ALA A 639 7.28 7.25 -29.00
C ALA A 639 8.56 6.94 -28.21
N ALA A 640 9.61 7.76 -28.37
CA ALA A 640 10.86 7.61 -27.62
C ALA A 640 10.67 7.79 -26.11
N ARG A 641 9.81 8.73 -25.69
CA ARG A 641 9.41 8.91 -24.29
C ARG A 641 8.69 7.69 -23.74
N ASP A 642 7.73 7.13 -24.48
CA ASP A 642 6.99 5.95 -24.06
C ASP A 642 7.87 4.71 -23.99
N GLU A 643 8.80 4.54 -24.93
CA GLU A 643 9.82 3.48 -24.87
C GLU A 643 10.77 3.64 -23.68
N ALA A 644 11.23 4.87 -23.41
CA ALA A 644 12.08 5.14 -22.25
C ALA A 644 11.33 4.87 -20.93
N ALA A 645 10.05 5.24 -20.85
CA ALA A 645 9.20 4.95 -19.69
C ALA A 645 8.98 3.44 -19.50
N ARG A 646 8.76 2.67 -20.58
CA ARG A 646 8.66 1.20 -20.52
C ARG A 646 9.96 0.52 -20.07
N ALA A 647 11.10 1.18 -20.22
CA ALA A 647 12.40 0.71 -19.75
C ALA A 647 12.73 1.20 -18.32
N ASP A 648 11.75 1.72 -17.57
CA ASP A 648 11.91 2.30 -16.23
C ASP A 648 13.00 3.39 -16.16
N THR A 649 13.20 4.11 -17.26
CA THR A 649 14.26 5.12 -17.39
C THR A 649 14.03 6.31 -16.46
N ASP A 650 12.78 6.64 -16.19
CA ASP A 650 12.36 7.65 -15.22
C ASP A 650 12.85 7.35 -13.80
N ARG A 651 12.95 6.06 -13.44
CA ARG A 651 13.48 5.62 -12.15
C ARG A 651 14.99 5.40 -12.17
N LEU A 652 15.52 4.82 -13.24
CA LEU A 652 16.92 4.39 -13.33
C LEU A 652 17.89 5.49 -13.79
N ALA A 653 17.38 6.52 -14.48
CA ALA A 653 18.13 7.68 -14.95
C ALA A 653 17.27 8.97 -14.87
N PRO A 654 16.81 9.37 -13.66
CA PRO A 654 15.81 10.43 -13.48
C PRO A 654 16.29 11.80 -14.00
N SER A 655 17.58 12.11 -13.86
CA SER A 655 18.16 13.38 -14.33
C SER A 655 18.12 13.48 -15.86
N GLU A 656 18.54 12.44 -16.56
CA GLU A 656 18.59 12.40 -18.02
C GLU A 656 17.18 12.37 -18.63
N PHE A 657 16.27 11.60 -18.02
CA PHE A 657 14.87 11.56 -18.44
C PHE A 657 14.19 12.92 -18.27
N ALA A 658 14.44 13.62 -17.15
CA ALA A 658 13.90 14.95 -16.90
C ALA A 658 14.47 16.01 -17.86
N ALA A 659 15.77 15.94 -18.18
CA ALA A 659 16.40 16.82 -19.16
C ALA A 659 15.79 16.63 -20.56
N ALA A 660 15.58 15.37 -20.99
CA ALA A 660 14.92 15.06 -22.26
C ALA A 660 13.46 15.57 -22.31
N ALA A 661 12.71 15.38 -21.22
CA ALA A 661 11.33 15.86 -21.10
C ALA A 661 11.25 17.40 -21.14
N GLN A 662 12.25 18.10 -20.60
CA GLN A 662 12.33 19.56 -20.68
C GLN A 662 12.54 20.01 -22.13
N LYS A 663 13.41 19.34 -22.90
CA LYS A 663 13.62 19.65 -24.32
C LYS A 663 12.37 19.41 -25.17
N MET A 664 11.58 18.37 -24.85
CA MET A 664 10.28 18.15 -25.47
C MET A 664 9.32 19.32 -25.24
N ARG A 665 9.22 19.81 -23.98
CA ARG A 665 8.38 20.98 -23.65
C ARG A 665 8.83 22.25 -24.35
N GLU A 666 10.14 22.47 -24.47
CA GLU A 666 10.68 23.59 -25.24
C GLU A 666 10.36 23.49 -26.73
N GLY A 667 10.31 22.27 -27.28
CA GLY A 667 9.86 22.00 -28.64
C GLY A 667 8.39 22.29 -28.86
N ASP A 668 7.52 21.85 -27.94
CA ASP A 668 6.08 22.16 -27.97
C ASP A 668 5.84 23.68 -27.88
N ALA A 669 6.55 24.38 -26.98
CA ALA A 669 6.43 25.84 -26.85
C ALA A 669 6.90 26.60 -28.09
N ALA A 670 7.95 26.12 -28.78
CA ALA A 670 8.40 26.72 -30.04
C ALA A 670 7.41 26.46 -31.19
N LEU A 671 6.77 25.28 -31.20
CA LEU A 671 5.72 24.95 -32.16
C LEU A 671 4.49 25.87 -31.99
N ASP A 672 4.08 26.16 -30.76
CA ASP A 672 2.99 27.09 -30.46
C ASP A 672 3.29 28.53 -30.90
N GLN A 673 4.57 28.93 -30.86
CA GLN A 673 5.06 30.23 -31.34
C GLN A 673 5.23 30.29 -32.87
N GLN A 674 4.93 29.20 -33.58
CA GLN A 674 5.17 29.04 -35.02
C GLN A 674 6.66 29.13 -35.42
N ASP A 675 7.59 28.95 -34.48
CA ASP A 675 9.03 28.88 -34.76
C ASP A 675 9.42 27.43 -35.11
N MET A 676 9.19 27.07 -36.38
CA MET A 676 9.36 25.70 -36.86
C MET A 676 10.81 25.21 -36.78
N ALA A 677 11.79 26.08 -37.04
CA ALA A 677 13.21 25.74 -36.99
C ALA A 677 13.66 25.40 -35.56
N LYS A 678 13.24 26.22 -34.58
CA LYS A 678 13.52 25.97 -33.17
C LYS A 678 12.78 24.75 -32.65
N ALA A 679 11.51 24.55 -33.02
CA ALA A 679 10.76 23.35 -32.65
C ALA A 679 11.46 22.08 -33.17
N GLN A 680 11.90 22.09 -34.44
CA GLN A 680 12.64 20.99 -35.04
C GLN A 680 13.93 20.67 -34.28
N GLN A 681 14.71 21.70 -33.93
CA GLN A 681 15.94 21.53 -33.15
C GLN A 681 15.64 20.92 -31.76
N ARG A 682 14.66 21.47 -31.03
CA ARG A 682 14.34 21.02 -29.67
C ARG A 682 13.82 19.59 -29.61
N TYR A 683 13.03 19.16 -30.61
CA TYR A 683 12.60 17.77 -30.69
C TYR A 683 13.75 16.81 -31.02
N ARG A 684 14.76 17.20 -31.81
CA ARG A 684 15.97 16.37 -32.00
C ARG A 684 16.78 16.23 -30.72
N GLU A 685 16.99 17.34 -30.01
CA GLU A 685 17.66 17.32 -28.69
C GLU A 685 16.90 16.42 -27.69
N ALA A 686 15.56 16.41 -27.74
CA ALA A 686 14.75 15.53 -26.91
C ALA A 686 14.92 14.04 -27.28
N LEU A 687 14.99 13.69 -28.57
CA LEU A 687 15.24 12.31 -29.02
C LEU A 687 16.61 11.80 -28.55
N GLU A 688 17.66 12.61 -28.70
CA GLU A 688 19.00 12.28 -28.22
C GLU A 688 19.02 12.13 -26.70
N GLY A 689 18.35 13.03 -25.98
CA GLY A 689 18.21 12.97 -24.52
C GLY A 689 17.53 11.68 -24.04
N TYR A 690 16.42 11.27 -24.67
CA TYR A 690 15.76 10.01 -24.34
C TYR A 690 16.62 8.78 -24.66
N GLY A 691 17.44 8.85 -25.73
CA GLY A 691 18.42 7.81 -26.07
C GLY A 691 19.52 7.67 -25.01
N LEU A 692 20.10 8.79 -24.55
CA LEU A 692 21.11 8.81 -23.48
C LEU A 692 20.52 8.31 -22.15
N ALA A 693 19.32 8.75 -21.81
CA ALA A 693 18.63 8.32 -20.61
C ALA A 693 18.43 6.80 -20.59
N ARG A 694 18.01 6.20 -21.71
CA ARG A 694 17.83 4.75 -21.83
C ARG A 694 19.15 3.98 -21.73
N ALA A 695 20.23 4.52 -22.30
CA ALA A 695 21.56 3.92 -22.18
C ALA A 695 22.04 3.93 -20.72
N GLU A 696 21.83 5.04 -20.00
CA GLU A 696 22.17 5.15 -18.59
C GLU A 696 21.30 4.22 -17.73
N ALA A 697 20.00 4.18 -17.96
CA ALA A 697 19.10 3.26 -17.29
C ALA A 697 19.52 1.79 -17.47
N SER A 698 19.96 1.42 -18.69
CA SER A 698 20.48 0.09 -18.97
C SER A 698 21.78 -0.21 -18.19
N ARG A 699 22.68 0.77 -18.05
CA ARG A 699 23.89 0.64 -17.21
C ARG A 699 23.53 0.47 -15.74
N THR A 700 22.63 1.29 -15.21
CA THR A 700 22.16 1.21 -13.82
C THR A 700 21.44 -0.11 -13.53
N ALA A 701 20.61 -0.60 -14.46
CA ALA A 701 19.95 -1.89 -14.34
C ALA A 701 20.97 -3.05 -14.32
N ALA A 702 21.98 -3.01 -15.20
CA ALA A 702 23.04 -4.02 -15.22
C ALA A 702 23.83 -4.04 -13.89
N LEU A 703 24.23 -2.87 -13.38
CA LEU A 703 24.92 -2.76 -12.09
C LEU A 703 24.05 -3.27 -10.94
N THR A 704 22.78 -2.88 -10.90
CA THR A 704 21.83 -3.33 -9.87
C THR A 704 21.69 -4.86 -9.88
N LYS A 705 21.57 -5.45 -11.08
CA LYS A 705 21.53 -6.90 -11.25
C LYS A 705 22.79 -7.57 -10.71
N THR A 706 23.99 -7.08 -11.08
CA THR A 706 25.25 -7.63 -10.58
C THR A 706 25.39 -7.52 -9.06
N LEU A 707 24.90 -6.44 -8.45
CA LEU A 707 24.92 -6.23 -7.01
C LEU A 707 23.98 -7.22 -6.30
N ILE A 708 22.77 -7.42 -6.83
CA ILE A 708 21.81 -8.40 -6.31
C ILE A 708 22.41 -9.81 -6.38
N GLU A 709 22.98 -10.20 -7.52
CA GLU A 709 23.63 -11.50 -7.71
C GLU A 709 24.79 -11.69 -6.72
N THR A 710 25.63 -10.66 -6.54
CA THR A 710 26.74 -10.69 -5.58
C THR A 710 26.22 -10.88 -4.15
N ARG A 711 25.12 -10.21 -3.78
CA ARG A 711 24.49 -10.32 -2.45
C ARG A 711 23.93 -11.72 -2.20
N VAL A 712 23.38 -12.37 -3.21
CA VAL A 712 22.89 -13.76 -3.11
C VAL A 712 24.06 -14.70 -2.80
N VAL A 713 25.18 -14.60 -3.53
CA VAL A 713 26.35 -15.44 -3.29
C VAL A 713 27.00 -15.14 -1.94
N ALA A 714 27.03 -13.87 -1.52
CA ALA A 714 27.50 -13.49 -0.17
C ALA A 714 26.62 -14.12 0.93
N SER A 715 25.29 -14.15 0.75
CA SER A 715 24.38 -14.81 1.68
C SER A 715 24.65 -16.32 1.75
N GLN A 716 24.85 -16.97 0.61
CA GLN A 716 25.18 -18.41 0.55
C GLN A 716 26.49 -18.74 1.26
N ALA A 717 27.51 -17.90 1.09
CA ALA A 717 28.78 -18.05 1.80
C ALA A 717 28.59 -17.89 3.33
N ALA A 718 27.77 -16.94 3.78
CA ALA A 718 27.43 -16.76 5.19
C ALA A 718 26.63 -17.94 5.76
N ASP A 719 25.70 -18.50 5.00
CA ASP A 719 24.96 -19.72 5.37
C ASP A 719 25.89 -20.92 5.50
N ALA A 720 26.80 -21.11 4.53
CA ALA A 720 27.80 -22.17 4.57
C ALA A 720 28.74 -22.01 5.78
N ARG A 721 29.13 -20.78 6.11
CA ARG A 721 29.91 -20.47 7.31
C ARG A 721 29.17 -20.88 8.58
N ARG A 722 27.92 -20.44 8.77
CA ARG A 722 27.09 -20.82 9.93
C ARG A 722 26.95 -22.34 10.06
N ALA A 723 26.73 -23.03 8.95
CA ALA A 723 26.63 -24.49 8.94
C ALA A 723 27.94 -25.19 9.33
N ALA A 724 29.09 -24.61 8.99
CA ALA A 724 30.41 -25.10 9.40
C ALA A 724 30.72 -24.80 10.88
N GLU A 725 30.27 -23.65 11.41
CA GLU A 725 30.40 -23.30 12.83
C GLU A 725 29.62 -24.26 13.73
N LEU A 726 28.43 -24.72 13.30
CA LEU A 726 27.61 -25.68 14.05
C LEU A 726 28.30 -27.02 14.32
N VAL A 727 29.25 -27.44 13.48
CA VAL A 727 30.02 -28.68 13.66
C VAL A 727 31.41 -28.43 14.25
N ASP A 728 31.64 -27.24 14.81
CA ASP A 728 32.92 -26.79 15.37
C ASP A 728 34.10 -26.92 14.38
N ALA A 729 33.83 -26.65 13.09
CA ALA A 729 34.86 -26.63 12.05
C ALA A 729 36.03 -25.67 12.33
N PRO A 730 35.86 -24.51 13.03
CA PRO A 730 37.00 -23.66 13.38
C PRO A 730 38.10 -24.38 14.17
N ARG A 731 37.73 -25.32 15.07
CA ARG A 731 38.68 -26.09 15.87
C ARG A 731 39.10 -27.40 15.22
N ARG A 732 38.18 -28.07 14.52
CA ARG A 732 38.38 -29.40 13.93
C ARG A 732 39.03 -29.36 12.55
N ALA A 733 38.77 -28.32 11.76
CA ALA A 733 39.35 -28.13 10.43
C ALA A 733 39.99 -26.74 10.26
N PRO A 734 40.97 -26.35 11.10
CA PRO A 734 41.46 -24.98 11.20
C PRO A 734 42.09 -24.45 9.90
N ALA A 735 42.79 -25.31 9.15
CA ALA A 735 43.41 -24.92 7.88
C ALA A 735 42.38 -24.56 6.80
N LEU A 736 41.29 -25.35 6.70
CA LEU A 736 40.20 -25.10 5.75
C LEU A 736 39.36 -23.89 6.18
N TRP A 737 39.14 -23.74 7.49
CA TRP A 737 38.47 -22.58 8.06
C TRP A 737 39.23 -21.27 7.78
N ALA A 738 40.56 -21.26 7.95
CA ALA A 738 41.39 -20.10 7.66
C ALA A 738 41.36 -19.73 6.16
N LYS A 739 41.39 -20.73 5.27
CA LYS A 739 41.26 -20.51 3.82
C LYS A 739 39.90 -19.89 3.47
N ALA A 740 38.81 -20.44 4.01
CA ALA A 740 37.46 -19.93 3.77
C ALA A 740 37.28 -18.48 4.26
N SER A 741 37.78 -18.19 5.46
CA SER A 741 37.70 -16.84 6.06
C SER A 741 38.55 -15.83 5.32
N SER A 742 39.72 -16.23 4.80
CA SER A 742 40.56 -15.37 3.95
C SER A 742 39.88 -15.06 2.61
N ALA A 743 39.25 -16.05 1.97
CA ALA A 743 38.48 -15.84 0.74
C ALA A 743 37.29 -14.91 0.97
N GLN A 744 36.55 -15.07 2.08
CA GLN A 744 35.45 -14.18 2.45
C GLN A 744 35.94 -12.74 2.66
N GLY A 745 37.05 -12.55 3.39
CA GLY A 745 37.62 -11.21 3.61
C GLY A 745 38.00 -10.50 2.31
N LYS A 746 38.64 -11.23 1.37
CA LYS A 746 38.96 -10.70 0.03
C LYS A 746 37.70 -10.37 -0.77
N ALA A 747 36.65 -11.18 -0.64
CA ALA A 747 35.37 -10.94 -1.31
C ALA A 747 34.70 -9.65 -0.81
N GLU A 748 34.74 -9.42 0.49
CA GLU A 748 34.21 -8.20 1.12
C GLU A 748 35.01 -6.95 0.72
N ASP A 749 36.34 -7.07 0.59
CA ASP A 749 37.18 -5.97 0.12
C ASP A 749 36.96 -5.66 -1.36
N ALA A 750 36.83 -6.68 -2.22
CA ALA A 750 36.45 -6.51 -3.62
C ALA A 750 35.07 -5.85 -3.75
N LEU A 751 34.12 -6.19 -2.88
CA LEU A 751 32.79 -5.58 -2.85
C LEU A 751 32.86 -4.09 -2.45
N LYS A 752 33.71 -3.71 -1.48
CA LYS A 752 33.94 -2.30 -1.13
C LYS A 752 34.60 -1.51 -2.26
N GLN A 753 35.41 -2.16 -3.08
CA GLN A 753 36.08 -1.55 -4.24
C GLN A 753 35.18 -1.46 -5.49
N GLY A 754 33.96 -2.01 -5.44
CA GLY A 754 33.05 -2.05 -6.59
C GLY A 754 33.40 -3.11 -7.63
N GLU A 755 34.30 -4.04 -7.32
CA GLU A 755 34.70 -5.14 -8.19
C GLU A 755 33.74 -6.33 -8.04
N PHE A 756 32.47 -6.15 -8.43
CA PHE A 756 31.39 -7.11 -8.18
C PHE A 756 31.67 -8.52 -8.76
N GLY A 757 32.26 -8.61 -9.95
CA GLY A 757 32.62 -9.90 -10.55
C GLY A 757 33.68 -10.66 -9.75
N GLN A 758 34.71 -9.95 -9.26
CA GLN A 758 35.75 -10.52 -8.42
C GLN A 758 35.20 -10.92 -7.05
N ALA A 759 34.35 -10.08 -6.45
CA ALA A 759 33.66 -10.37 -5.20
C ALA A 759 32.81 -11.65 -5.31
N GLN A 760 32.08 -11.83 -6.41
CA GLN A 760 31.26 -13.02 -6.64
C GLN A 760 32.12 -14.30 -6.69
N ILE A 761 33.23 -14.29 -7.44
CA ILE A 761 34.15 -15.42 -7.53
C ILE A 761 34.69 -15.79 -6.14
N LEU A 762 35.10 -14.77 -5.36
CA LEU A 762 35.66 -14.96 -4.03
C LEU A 762 34.61 -15.44 -3.01
N PHE A 763 33.35 -14.99 -3.10
CA PHE A 763 32.26 -15.52 -2.26
C PHE A 763 31.93 -16.97 -2.60
N VAL A 764 31.93 -17.37 -3.88
CA VAL A 764 31.78 -18.79 -4.27
C VAL A 764 32.94 -19.63 -3.74
N GLU A 765 34.17 -19.11 -3.80
CA GLU A 765 35.34 -19.79 -3.24
C GLU A 765 35.23 -19.96 -1.72
N ALA A 766 34.78 -18.91 -1.02
CA ALA A 766 34.53 -18.95 0.42
C ALA A 766 33.45 -19.97 0.79
N GLU A 767 32.32 -20.00 0.08
CA GLU A 767 31.24 -20.96 0.27
C GLU A 767 31.74 -22.41 0.12
N LYS A 768 32.47 -22.70 -0.97
CA LYS A 768 33.06 -24.03 -1.22
C LYS A 768 34.03 -24.43 -0.11
N ALA A 769 34.88 -23.49 0.34
CA ALA A 769 35.84 -23.74 1.40
C ALA A 769 35.15 -23.96 2.77
N TYR A 770 34.08 -23.24 3.09
CA TYR A 770 33.29 -23.48 4.31
C TYR A 770 32.59 -24.84 4.29
N ARG A 771 32.04 -25.26 3.15
CA ARG A 771 31.46 -26.62 3.00
C ARG A 771 32.53 -27.72 3.14
N ALA A 772 33.72 -27.51 2.58
CA ALA A 772 34.85 -28.43 2.76
C ALA A 772 35.30 -28.51 4.22
N ALA A 773 35.35 -27.38 4.94
CA ALA A 773 35.66 -27.35 6.36
C ALA A 773 34.62 -28.12 7.20
N LYS A 774 33.32 -27.94 6.89
CA LYS A 774 32.23 -28.68 7.53
C LYS A 774 32.39 -30.19 7.36
N THR A 775 32.56 -30.66 6.12
CA THR A 775 32.69 -32.10 5.82
C THR A 775 33.93 -32.73 6.47
N ALA A 776 35.05 -32.01 6.53
CA ALA A 776 36.25 -32.46 7.23
C ALA A 776 36.02 -32.58 8.75
N ALA A 777 35.34 -31.61 9.36
CA ALA A 777 35.02 -31.61 10.78
C ALA A 777 34.05 -32.74 11.19
N GLU A 778 33.05 -33.03 10.36
CA GLU A 778 32.14 -34.19 10.53
C GLU A 778 32.87 -35.53 10.32
N GLY A 779 33.85 -35.58 9.41
CA GLY A 779 34.67 -36.76 9.15
C GLY A 779 35.64 -37.09 10.30
N GLU A 780 36.12 -36.08 11.01
CA GLU A 780 36.95 -36.26 12.21
C GLU A 780 36.13 -36.81 13.39
N ASP A 781 34.85 -36.44 13.50
CA ASP A 781 33.91 -36.92 14.52
C ASP A 781 33.58 -38.41 14.36
N ARG A 782 33.65 -38.95 13.14
CA ARG A 782 33.45 -40.38 12.87
C ARG A 782 34.70 -41.24 13.08
N ARG A 783 35.88 -40.61 13.21
CA ARG A 783 37.17 -41.31 13.40
C ARG A 783 37.61 -41.36 14.87
N ARG A 784 37.01 -40.52 15.71
CA ARG A 784 37.11 -40.59 17.17
C ARG A 784 35.99 -41.48 17.70
#